data_AF-A0A4Y7SP22-F1
#
_entry.id   AF-A0A4Y7SP22-F1
#
_cell.length_a   1.000
_cell.length_b   1.000
_cell.length_c   1.000
_cell.angle_alpha   90.00
_cell.angle_beta   90.00
_cell.angle_gamma   90.00
#
_symmetry.space_group_name_H-M   'P 1'
#
loop_
_entity.id
_entity.type
_entity.pdbx_description
1 polymer ?
#
loop_
_entity_poly.entity_id
_entity_poly.type
_entity_poly.pdbx_seq_one_letter_code
_entity_poly.pdbx_strand_id
1 'polypeptide(L)'
;MFSLKAIFTSFPGIILRQAHSAPSSRLHLAKPRRIRPPKTYTFAGKPTKSAKHVKPQKPPKPKPHRRRTLPKEPELSARWKPKPIRLRGRPVKKGVSSLNPHKLVSSDWQDLSDRYCVRPRFDQLSGRSAYETGKPVHGIYFRDVQRFPPNTKGFFYFDRPSPLPHPAAGHLRFRVVPEAKPALFASGHDLFDVQTGSVWEKHLVRMKTNATDRHLYDAILREGLITPGEDRRITQMLAKDISSPVRGSRFPVLNSILDPFHVDFSVTSFRLTVLDPDLIYEINSAHRWANNTKGPIPSPYSGIGLCDFVLLDKRDSPMHLGIRLIKYTVPPKPESSLKQEVGGLVKKYTFKRWSSTSSRIYHTLPTPSSYSPSNLRTEDYRDLSNLKAFKFSKRENNRLLYYQSTGGQIMPYPPNTKGFFYLYRPVPASSFVDGATGTVERPVHVASGELRFRVTETSDPKRFDEGRDLLTPKGSPWRIHLLNICEAPDFQAEYERMLSDKERADIDAFLTRSRQHPGHWERAKHASKILNSIHEPFLVNFKKGSLHLILLDPDYVARLNFFHWLTVQPKSGPAPWDPAMYSHPYSGKAFVHFDVVYSQRKNAAPILKPALRLLEWVEPPNPDDIAFQKEGELVQKWDPVQRQERVWVAKNPKVIPDASFRQLVLERSAVAETTGESGGKQDAPFASLERLTIRI
;
A
#
# COMPACT_ATOMS: atom_id res chain seq x y z
N MET A 1 14.08 -14.69 48.43
CA MET A 1 13.08 -14.27 47.42
C MET A 1 12.35 -13.06 47.98
N PHE A 2 12.75 -11.84 47.60
CA PHE A 2 12.06 -10.62 48.02
C PHE A 2 11.11 -10.14 46.92
N SER A 3 9.86 -9.94 47.30
CA SER A 3 8.73 -9.48 46.48
C SER A 3 8.67 -7.95 46.52
N LEU A 4 8.64 -7.31 45.35
CA LEU A 4 8.37 -5.87 45.22
C LEU A 4 6.90 -5.66 44.86
N LYS A 5 6.09 -5.36 45.87
CA LYS A 5 4.74 -4.76 45.78
C LYS A 5 4.72 -3.52 46.67
N ALA A 6 3.91 -2.54 46.29
CA ALA A 6 3.83 -1.15 46.78
C ALA A 6 4.91 -0.26 46.12
N ILE A 7 4.55 0.72 45.30
CA ILE A 7 3.95 2.03 45.63
C ILE A 7 3.12 2.45 44.40
N PHE A 8 1.80 2.72 44.49
CA PHE A 8 1.23 4.06 44.56
C PHE A 8 -0.29 3.97 44.83
N THR A 9 -0.74 4.58 45.92
CA THR A 9 -2.14 5.01 46.14
C THR A 9 -2.11 6.43 46.68
N SER A 10 -2.73 7.38 45.97
CA SER A 10 -3.69 8.37 46.50
C SER A 10 -3.70 9.65 45.65
N PHE A 11 -4.83 9.94 45.02
CA PHE A 11 -5.39 11.30 44.88
C PHE A 11 -6.91 11.16 44.74
N PRO A 12 -7.73 11.99 45.42
CA PRO A 12 -9.18 11.82 45.43
C PRO A 12 -9.90 12.72 44.41
N GLY A 13 -11.05 12.22 43.94
CA GLY A 13 -12.27 13.02 43.78
C GLY A 13 -12.41 13.89 42.53
N ILE A 14 -12.93 13.31 41.44
CA ILE A 14 -13.76 14.05 40.48
C ILE A 14 -15.09 13.31 40.30
N ILE A 15 -16.16 13.99 40.72
CA ILE A 15 -17.56 13.59 40.61
C ILE A 15 -17.98 13.66 39.13
N LEU A 16 -18.35 12.52 38.53
CA LEU A 16 -18.99 12.46 37.22
C LEU A 16 -20.46 12.03 37.40
N ARG A 17 -21.36 12.98 37.17
CA ARG A 17 -22.81 12.79 37.09
C ARG A 17 -23.14 11.80 35.97
N GLN A 18 -23.84 10.72 36.32
CA GLN A 18 -24.53 9.83 35.38
C GLN A 18 -25.74 10.55 34.78
N ALA A 19 -25.81 10.61 33.46
CA ALA A 19 -27.04 10.88 32.72
C ALA A 19 -27.48 9.58 32.04
N HIS A 20 -28.58 9.02 32.54
CA HIS A 20 -29.29 7.92 31.90
C HIS A 20 -30.05 8.45 30.67
N SER A 21 -29.79 7.90 29.50
CA SER A 21 -30.71 7.98 28.36
C SER A 21 -30.93 6.58 27.78
N ALA A 22 -32.13 6.06 27.98
CA ALA A 22 -32.61 4.80 27.43
C ALA A 22 -32.72 4.86 25.89
N PRO A 23 -32.43 3.79 25.15
CA PRO A 23 -32.75 3.72 23.73
C PRO A 23 -34.15 3.12 23.50
N SER A 24 -35.00 3.93 22.86
CA SER A 24 -36.31 3.55 22.32
C SER A 24 -36.18 2.42 21.30
N SER A 25 -36.85 1.30 21.57
CA SER A 25 -36.93 0.12 20.71
C SER A 25 -37.86 0.41 19.52
N ARG A 26 -37.36 0.40 18.29
CA ARG A 26 -38.19 0.36 17.06
C ARG A 26 -38.20 -1.07 16.52
N LEU A 27 -39.36 -1.72 16.67
CA LEU A 27 -39.75 -2.96 16.01
C LEU A 27 -39.74 -2.78 14.49
N HIS A 28 -38.88 -3.50 13.78
CA HIS A 28 -38.98 -3.66 12.33
C HIS A 28 -39.74 -4.95 12.00
N LEU A 29 -40.97 -4.77 11.48
CA LEU A 29 -41.76 -5.82 10.83
C LEU A 29 -41.00 -6.41 9.63
N ALA A 30 -40.81 -7.73 9.67
CA ALA A 30 -40.26 -8.52 8.58
C ALA A 30 -41.29 -8.66 7.44
N LYS A 31 -40.89 -8.33 6.20
CA LYS A 31 -41.67 -8.62 4.99
C LYS A 31 -41.43 -10.07 4.53
N PRO A 32 -42.44 -10.77 4.02
CA PRO A 32 -42.32 -12.18 3.63
C PRO A 32 -41.54 -12.37 2.31
N ARG A 33 -40.70 -13.41 2.29
CA ARG A 33 -39.96 -13.88 1.12
C ARG A 33 -40.90 -14.53 0.11
N ARG A 34 -40.96 -14.01 -1.11
CA ARG A 34 -41.58 -14.68 -2.27
C ARG A 34 -40.76 -15.91 -2.68
N ILE A 35 -41.39 -17.08 -2.60
CA ILE A 35 -40.92 -18.36 -3.13
C ILE A 35 -41.01 -18.31 -4.67
N ARG A 36 -39.95 -18.68 -5.37
CA ARG A 36 -39.96 -18.88 -6.83
C ARG A 36 -40.26 -20.35 -7.15
N PRO A 37 -41.08 -20.66 -8.16
CA PRO A 37 -41.34 -22.04 -8.56
C PRO A 37 -40.18 -22.64 -9.38
N PRO A 38 -40.07 -23.98 -9.42
CA PRO A 38 -38.99 -24.69 -10.10
C PRO A 38 -39.18 -24.68 -11.62
N LYS A 39 -38.08 -24.59 -12.35
CA LYS A 39 -38.05 -24.73 -13.81
C LYS A 39 -37.99 -26.20 -14.19
N THR A 40 -38.97 -26.66 -14.95
CA THR A 40 -38.98 -27.94 -15.68
C THR A 40 -38.02 -27.86 -16.87
N TYR A 41 -37.23 -28.91 -17.07
CA TYR A 41 -36.39 -29.11 -18.25
C TYR A 41 -37.13 -30.06 -19.20
N THR A 42 -37.47 -29.58 -20.40
CA THR A 42 -37.94 -30.41 -21.51
C THR A 42 -36.76 -30.81 -22.40
N PHE A 43 -36.66 -32.12 -22.66
CA PHE A 43 -35.74 -32.73 -23.62
C PHE A 43 -36.35 -32.57 -25.03
N ALA A 44 -35.64 -31.93 -25.96
CA ALA A 44 -36.01 -31.88 -27.36
C ALA A 44 -34.98 -32.65 -28.20
N GLY A 45 -35.45 -33.72 -28.85
CA GLY A 45 -34.69 -34.55 -29.78
C GLY A 45 -34.31 -33.80 -31.06
N LYS A 46 -33.22 -34.23 -31.69
CA LYS A 46 -32.80 -33.78 -33.02
C LYS A 46 -33.21 -34.80 -34.07
N PRO A 47 -33.73 -34.39 -35.24
CA PRO A 47 -33.96 -35.28 -36.36
C PRO A 47 -32.72 -35.41 -37.25
N THR A 48 -32.56 -36.61 -37.77
CA THR A 48 -31.65 -37.03 -38.85
C THR A 48 -32.04 -36.42 -40.20
N LYS A 49 -31.05 -35.99 -41.01
CA LYS A 49 -31.19 -35.90 -42.46
C LYS A 49 -29.92 -36.35 -43.19
N SER A 50 -30.19 -36.96 -44.33
CA SER A 50 -29.38 -37.84 -45.16
C SER A 50 -28.72 -37.12 -46.36
N ALA A 51 -27.60 -37.70 -46.79
CA ALA A 51 -27.11 -37.92 -48.16
C ALA A 51 -26.90 -36.74 -49.15
N LYS A 52 -25.65 -36.66 -49.66
CA LYS A 52 -25.19 -36.79 -51.08
C LYS A 52 -23.98 -35.88 -51.33
N HIS A 53 -22.84 -36.42 -51.77
CA HIS A 53 -22.46 -36.50 -53.19
C HIS A 53 -21.01 -37.00 -53.35
N VAL A 54 -20.86 -38.03 -54.20
CA VAL A 54 -19.62 -38.61 -54.72
C VAL A 54 -19.15 -37.81 -55.95
N LYS A 55 -17.85 -37.60 -56.11
CA LYS A 55 -17.16 -37.30 -57.39
C LYS A 55 -15.67 -37.71 -57.32
N PRO A 56 -14.97 -37.94 -58.45
CA PRO A 56 -14.35 -39.22 -58.74
C PRO A 56 -12.80 -39.22 -58.79
N GLN A 57 -12.24 -40.42 -58.69
CA GLN A 57 -10.82 -40.74 -58.86
C GLN A 57 -10.35 -40.61 -60.33
N LYS A 58 -9.09 -40.20 -60.51
CA LYS A 58 -8.33 -40.32 -61.77
C LYS A 58 -7.01 -41.10 -61.53
N PRO A 59 -6.47 -41.76 -62.58
CA PRO A 59 -5.59 -42.94 -62.46
C PRO A 59 -4.09 -42.60 -62.36
N PRO A 60 -3.23 -43.57 -61.98
CA PRO A 60 -1.80 -43.35 -61.83
C PRO A 60 -1.04 -43.53 -63.16
N LYS A 61 0.02 -42.76 -63.35
CA LYS A 61 1.01 -42.91 -64.44
C LYS A 61 2.44 -42.77 -63.91
N PRO A 62 3.46 -43.27 -64.64
CA PRO A 62 4.44 -44.21 -64.11
C PRO A 62 5.78 -43.59 -63.68
N LYS A 63 6.53 -44.36 -62.90
CA LYS A 63 7.89 -44.08 -62.43
C LYS A 63 8.91 -44.07 -63.59
N PRO A 64 9.95 -43.22 -63.50
CA PRO A 64 11.25 -43.52 -64.09
C PRO A 64 12.35 -43.68 -63.05
N HIS A 65 13.44 -44.27 -63.54
CA HIS A 65 14.52 -44.93 -62.83
C HIS A 65 15.48 -44.03 -62.03
N ARG A 66 15.81 -44.53 -60.83
CA ARG A 66 17.15 -44.79 -60.28
C ARG A 66 18.31 -43.91 -60.80
N ARG A 67 18.78 -42.98 -59.95
CA ARG A 67 20.22 -42.68 -59.81
C ARG A 67 20.61 -42.68 -58.33
N ARG A 68 21.74 -43.34 -58.12
CA ARG A 68 22.35 -43.76 -56.85
C ARG A 68 23.34 -42.67 -56.44
N THR A 69 23.19 -42.10 -55.26
CA THR A 69 24.25 -41.33 -54.59
C THR A 69 24.38 -41.81 -53.13
N LEU A 70 25.64 -41.91 -52.72
CA LEU A 70 26.19 -42.49 -51.48
C LEU A 70 25.96 -41.56 -50.25
N PRO A 71 26.22 -42.03 -49.02
CA PRO A 71 25.47 -41.65 -47.82
C PRO A 71 25.96 -40.36 -47.16
N LYS A 72 25.02 -39.58 -46.61
CA LYS A 72 25.29 -38.56 -45.59
C LYS A 72 25.00 -39.11 -44.20
N GLU A 73 25.89 -38.77 -43.27
CA GLU A 73 25.89 -39.08 -41.83
C GLU A 73 24.52 -38.93 -41.13
N PRO A 74 24.27 -39.69 -40.05
CA PRO A 74 23.03 -39.58 -39.29
C PRO A 74 23.07 -38.39 -38.31
N GLU A 75 22.24 -37.37 -38.57
CA GLU A 75 21.85 -36.37 -37.58
C GLU A 75 21.02 -37.00 -36.45
N LEU A 76 21.63 -37.17 -35.29
CA LEU A 76 20.97 -37.39 -34.00
C LEU A 76 20.31 -36.09 -33.51
N SER A 77 19.05 -35.83 -33.90
CA SER A 77 18.22 -34.83 -33.21
C SER A 77 16.71 -35.13 -33.19
N ALA A 78 16.34 -36.37 -32.85
CA ALA A 78 14.95 -36.67 -32.50
C ALA A 78 14.63 -36.18 -31.07
N ARG A 79 14.15 -34.94 -31.01
CA ARG A 79 13.63 -34.23 -29.82
C ARG A 79 12.47 -35.00 -29.17
N TRP A 80 12.78 -35.81 -28.15
CA TRP A 80 11.78 -36.38 -27.24
C TRP A 80 10.99 -35.25 -26.56
N LYS A 81 9.71 -35.11 -26.87
CA LYS A 81 8.76 -34.34 -26.05
C LYS A 81 7.86 -35.33 -25.32
N PRO A 82 7.98 -35.50 -23.99
CA PRO A 82 7.07 -36.37 -23.26
C PRO A 82 5.66 -35.78 -23.32
N LYS A 83 4.67 -36.62 -23.67
CA LYS A 83 3.26 -36.26 -23.63
C LYS A 83 2.86 -35.96 -22.18
N PRO A 84 2.12 -34.87 -21.89
CA PRO A 84 1.67 -34.58 -20.54
C PRO A 84 0.67 -35.66 -20.09
N ILE A 85 1.03 -36.39 -19.03
CA ILE A 85 0.15 -37.33 -18.35
C ILE A 85 -1.04 -36.55 -17.80
N ARG A 86 -2.22 -36.76 -18.40
CA ARG A 86 -3.49 -36.21 -17.91
C ARG A 86 -3.94 -37.05 -16.70
N LEU A 87 -3.54 -36.68 -15.49
CA LEU A 87 -4.14 -37.20 -14.26
C LEU A 87 -5.62 -36.75 -14.20
N ARG A 88 -6.54 -37.65 -14.59
CA ARG A 88 -8.00 -37.45 -14.44
C ARG A 88 -8.39 -37.85 -13.01
N GLY A 89 -9.06 -36.93 -12.33
CA GLY A 89 -9.54 -37.07 -10.95
C GLY A 89 -8.96 -35.98 -10.07
N ARG A 90 -9.65 -34.84 -9.93
CA ARG A 90 -9.26 -33.84 -8.91
C ARG A 90 -9.54 -34.49 -7.55
N PRO A 91 -8.53 -34.72 -6.70
CA PRO A 91 -8.75 -35.28 -5.37
C PRO A 91 -9.76 -34.40 -4.62
N VAL A 92 -10.77 -35.02 -4.02
CA VAL A 92 -11.66 -34.34 -3.07
C VAL A 92 -10.75 -33.72 -2.00
N LYS A 93 -10.77 -32.39 -1.89
CA LYS A 93 -9.94 -31.68 -0.91
C LYS A 93 -10.45 -32.02 0.48
N LYS A 94 -9.71 -32.87 1.21
CA LYS A 94 -9.99 -33.21 2.61
C LYS A 94 -9.88 -31.95 3.47
N GLY A 95 -10.89 -31.68 4.29
CA GLY A 95 -10.89 -30.59 5.28
C GLY A 95 -10.19 -31.00 6.56
N VAL A 96 -9.87 -30.01 7.40
CA VAL A 96 -9.41 -30.21 8.78
C VAL A 96 -10.64 -30.08 9.68
N SER A 97 -10.89 -31.09 10.51
CA SER A 97 -12.08 -31.26 11.35
C SER A 97 -11.83 -31.08 12.84
N SER A 98 -10.58 -31.08 13.29
CA SER A 98 -10.18 -30.59 14.62
C SER A 98 -8.75 -30.05 14.62
N LEU A 99 -8.48 -29.09 15.50
CA LEU A 99 -7.15 -28.61 15.87
C LEU A 99 -6.70 -29.12 17.25
N ASN A 100 -7.56 -29.83 17.98
CA ASN A 100 -7.21 -30.45 19.26
C ASN A 100 -6.49 -31.78 19.01
N PRO A 101 -5.23 -31.97 19.48
CA PRO A 101 -4.49 -33.22 19.31
C PRO A 101 -5.25 -34.50 19.71
N HIS A 102 -6.14 -34.41 20.71
CA HIS A 102 -6.91 -35.55 21.22
C HIS A 102 -8.17 -35.86 20.41
N LYS A 103 -8.55 -35.00 19.46
CA LYS A 103 -9.75 -35.15 18.62
C LYS A 103 -9.41 -35.30 17.13
N LEU A 104 -8.13 -35.42 16.79
CA LEU A 104 -7.67 -35.61 15.42
C LEU A 104 -8.21 -36.94 14.86
N VAL A 105 -8.63 -36.92 13.60
CA VAL A 105 -9.05 -38.11 12.84
C VAL A 105 -8.20 -38.30 11.59
N SER A 106 -8.20 -39.49 10.99
CA SER A 106 -7.39 -39.81 9.80
C SER A 106 -7.64 -38.88 8.61
N SER A 107 -8.82 -38.26 8.49
CA SER A 107 -9.12 -37.30 7.42
C SER A 107 -8.41 -35.95 7.59
N ASP A 108 -7.96 -35.60 8.80
CA ASP A 108 -7.27 -34.34 9.10
C ASP A 108 -5.83 -34.33 8.58
N TRP A 109 -5.27 -35.50 8.27
CA TRP A 109 -3.92 -35.65 7.76
C TRP A 109 -3.75 -34.94 6.41
N GLN A 110 -2.75 -34.05 6.35
CA GLN A 110 -2.41 -33.23 5.19
C GLN A 110 -1.02 -33.58 4.66
N ASP A 111 -0.87 -33.49 3.34
CA ASP A 111 0.43 -33.54 2.67
C ASP A 111 0.81 -32.15 2.16
N LEU A 112 1.84 -31.57 2.78
CA LEU A 112 2.37 -30.25 2.44
C LEU A 112 3.62 -30.34 1.55
N SER A 113 4.17 -31.54 1.35
CA SER A 113 5.48 -31.78 0.72
C SER A 113 5.63 -31.05 -0.62
N ASP A 114 6.74 -30.32 -0.78
CA ASP A 114 7.14 -29.62 -2.00
C ASP A 114 6.18 -28.52 -2.49
N ARG A 115 5.24 -28.08 -1.63
CA ARG A 115 4.30 -26.99 -1.96
C ARG A 115 4.83 -25.66 -1.44
N TYR A 116 4.65 -24.58 -2.20
CA TYR A 116 4.90 -23.22 -1.69
C TYR A 116 3.82 -22.74 -0.72
N CYS A 117 2.60 -23.23 -0.92
CA CYS A 117 1.41 -22.74 -0.27
C CYS A 117 0.40 -23.88 -0.21
N VAL A 118 -0.18 -24.10 0.96
CA VAL A 118 -1.32 -25.00 1.16
C VAL A 118 -2.52 -24.19 1.62
N ARG A 119 -3.72 -24.61 1.25
CA ARG A 119 -4.96 -23.96 1.68
C ARG A 119 -5.84 -25.03 2.29
N PRO A 120 -5.54 -25.47 3.53
CA PRO A 120 -6.38 -26.43 4.20
C PRO A 120 -7.77 -25.82 4.38
N ARG A 121 -8.79 -26.65 4.27
CA ARG A 121 -10.17 -26.19 4.47
C ARG A 121 -10.49 -26.30 5.95
N PHE A 122 -10.63 -25.14 6.59
CA PHE A 122 -11.13 -24.98 7.96
C PHE A 122 -12.57 -24.45 7.97
N ASP A 123 -13.26 -24.48 6.83
CA ASP A 123 -14.64 -24.00 6.68
C ASP A 123 -15.62 -24.79 7.56
N GLN A 124 -15.45 -26.12 7.63
CA GLN A 124 -16.22 -26.99 8.52
C GLN A 124 -16.05 -26.60 10.01
N LEU A 125 -14.81 -26.31 10.42
CA LEU A 125 -14.48 -25.89 11.78
C LEU A 125 -14.91 -24.46 12.11
N SER A 126 -14.75 -23.56 11.14
CA SER A 126 -15.02 -22.13 11.30
C SER A 126 -16.50 -21.79 11.11
N GLY A 127 -17.34 -22.74 10.70
CA GLY A 127 -18.79 -22.57 10.49
C GLY A 127 -19.14 -21.41 9.55
N ARG A 128 -18.14 -20.90 8.83
CA ARG A 128 -18.20 -19.78 7.92
C ARG A 128 -17.61 -20.27 6.62
N SER A 129 -18.39 -20.18 5.57
CA SER A 129 -17.85 -20.45 4.26
C SER A 129 -16.87 -19.32 3.92
N ALA A 130 -15.65 -19.66 3.48
CA ALA A 130 -14.69 -18.65 3.03
C ALA A 130 -15.28 -17.69 1.99
N TYR A 131 -16.25 -18.17 1.22
CA TYR A 131 -16.99 -17.43 0.21
C TYR A 131 -17.91 -16.33 0.80
N GLU A 132 -18.40 -16.48 2.03
CA GLU A 132 -19.27 -15.49 2.68
C GLU A 132 -18.53 -14.20 3.03
N THR A 133 -17.23 -14.29 3.34
CA THR A 133 -16.43 -13.11 3.68
C THR A 133 -15.96 -12.31 2.46
N GLY A 134 -16.14 -12.84 1.24
CA GLY A 134 -15.64 -12.24 0.01
C GLY A 134 -14.11 -12.11 -0.09
N LYS A 135 -13.36 -12.54 0.93
CA LYS A 135 -11.90 -12.48 0.99
C LYS A 135 -11.31 -13.85 0.65
N PRO A 136 -10.27 -13.91 -0.21
CA PRO A 136 -9.62 -15.17 -0.52
C PRO A 136 -8.97 -15.76 0.74
N VAL A 137 -9.21 -17.06 0.98
CA VAL A 137 -8.53 -17.83 2.05
C VAL A 137 -7.02 -17.67 1.89
N HIS A 138 -6.35 -17.22 2.94
CA HIS A 138 -4.89 -17.14 2.91
C HIS A 138 -4.28 -18.52 2.74
N GLY A 139 -3.21 -18.59 1.96
CA GLY A 139 -2.32 -19.73 2.02
C GLY A 139 -1.69 -19.87 3.40
N ILE A 140 -1.48 -21.10 3.84
CA ILE A 140 -0.44 -21.41 4.82
C ILE A 140 0.85 -21.62 4.02
N TYR A 141 1.87 -20.86 4.36
CA TYR A 141 3.17 -20.85 3.72
C TYR A 141 4.20 -21.37 4.72
N PHE A 142 5.22 -22.08 4.24
CA PHE A 142 6.38 -22.43 5.07
C PHE A 142 7.18 -21.16 5.40
N ARG A 143 7.59 -20.45 4.34
CA ARG A 143 8.08 -19.06 4.32
C ARG A 143 7.62 -18.40 3.01
N ASP A 144 7.75 -17.08 2.89
CA ASP A 144 7.21 -16.26 1.77
C ASP A 144 7.42 -16.84 0.36
N VAL A 145 8.56 -17.50 0.12
CA VAL A 145 8.94 -18.06 -1.19
C VAL A 145 9.53 -19.48 -1.11
N GLN A 146 9.54 -20.12 0.06
CA GLN A 146 10.13 -21.45 0.21
C GLN A 146 9.04 -22.54 0.15
N ARG A 147 9.37 -23.66 -0.49
CA ARG A 147 8.52 -24.86 -0.45
C ARG A 147 8.62 -25.50 0.94
N PHE A 148 7.54 -26.14 1.39
CA PHE A 148 7.63 -27.08 2.50
C PHE A 148 8.64 -28.18 2.16
N PRO A 149 9.44 -28.64 3.15
CA PRO A 149 10.39 -29.73 2.95
C PRO A 149 9.70 -31.00 2.38
N PRO A 150 10.45 -31.87 1.66
CA PRO A 150 9.96 -33.17 1.28
C PRO A 150 9.45 -33.96 2.49
N ASN A 151 8.45 -34.82 2.31
CA ASN A 151 7.84 -35.62 3.37
C ASN A 151 7.20 -34.82 4.52
N THR A 152 6.82 -33.57 4.29
CA THR A 152 6.03 -32.77 5.26
C THR A 152 4.57 -33.20 5.23
N LYS A 153 4.29 -34.36 5.82
CA LYS A 153 2.99 -35.00 5.93
C LYS A 153 2.58 -35.11 7.40
N GLY A 154 1.33 -34.84 7.75
CA GLY A 154 0.92 -34.87 9.15
C GLY A 154 -0.30 -34.02 9.48
N PHE A 155 -0.37 -33.51 10.71
CA PHE A 155 -1.58 -32.88 11.26
C PHE A 155 -1.34 -31.44 11.69
N PHE A 156 -2.29 -30.55 11.37
CA PHE A 156 -2.37 -29.24 12.02
C PHE A 156 -2.92 -29.41 13.43
N TYR A 157 -2.33 -28.70 14.40
CA TYR A 157 -2.83 -28.71 15.77
C TYR A 157 -2.56 -27.36 16.43
N PHE A 158 -3.37 -27.04 17.44
CA PHE A 158 -3.18 -25.85 18.26
C PHE A 158 -2.41 -26.24 19.52
N ASP A 159 -1.24 -25.62 19.70
CA ASP A 159 -0.40 -25.76 20.88
C ASP A 159 -0.56 -24.54 21.79
N ARG A 160 -0.62 -24.79 23.09
CA ARG A 160 -0.49 -23.77 24.12
C ARG A 160 0.63 -24.18 25.06
N PRO A 161 1.74 -23.42 25.08
CA PRO A 161 2.76 -23.66 26.08
C PRO A 161 2.13 -23.66 27.49
N SER A 162 2.33 -24.71 28.26
CA SER A 162 1.84 -24.80 29.64
C SER A 162 3.04 -24.58 30.58
N PRO A 163 2.89 -23.85 31.70
CA PRO A 163 1.70 -23.14 32.18
C PRO A 163 1.71 -21.67 31.71
N LEU A 164 1.14 -21.33 30.53
CA LEU A 164 1.28 -19.97 30.01
C LEU A 164 0.47 -18.91 30.79
N PRO A 165 1.10 -17.77 31.11
CA PRO A 165 0.51 -16.67 31.87
C PRO A 165 -0.32 -15.67 31.02
N HIS A 166 -0.33 -15.77 29.69
CA HIS A 166 -0.91 -14.73 28.81
C HIS A 166 -2.06 -15.25 27.91
N PRO A 167 -3.22 -14.57 27.82
CA PRO A 167 -4.41 -15.06 27.09
C PRO A 167 -4.19 -15.22 25.58
N ALA A 168 -3.33 -14.38 24.98
CA ALA A 168 -3.00 -14.46 23.56
C ALA A 168 -1.87 -15.45 23.22
N ALA A 169 -1.31 -16.13 24.22
CA ALA A 169 -0.24 -17.08 23.99
C ALA A 169 -0.83 -18.40 23.49
N GLY A 170 -0.25 -18.94 22.42
CA GLY A 170 -0.76 -20.09 21.68
C GLY A 170 -0.48 -20.01 20.19
N HIS A 171 -0.38 -21.18 19.57
CA HIS A 171 0.21 -21.34 18.25
C HIS A 171 -0.50 -22.41 17.44
N LEU A 172 -0.81 -22.15 16.18
CA LEU A 172 -1.08 -23.22 15.22
C LEU A 172 0.26 -23.79 14.75
N ARG A 173 0.45 -25.10 14.91
CA ARG A 173 1.64 -25.85 14.51
C ARG A 173 1.28 -26.96 13.54
N PHE A 174 2.31 -27.60 12.97
CA PHE A 174 2.16 -28.77 12.12
C PHE A 174 3.02 -29.91 12.65
N ARG A 175 2.39 -31.02 13.05
CA ARG A 175 3.06 -32.24 13.53
C ARG A 175 3.30 -33.16 12.34
N VAL A 176 4.55 -33.44 12.00
CA VAL A 176 4.94 -34.37 10.95
C VAL A 176 4.77 -35.81 11.43
N VAL A 177 3.95 -36.57 10.71
CA VAL A 177 3.57 -37.96 10.98
C VAL A 177 3.47 -38.71 9.63
N PRO A 178 4.17 -39.86 9.46
CA PRO A 178 4.28 -40.53 8.16
C PRO A 178 2.94 -41.08 7.64
N GLU A 179 2.05 -41.47 8.54
CA GLU A 179 0.77 -42.09 8.21
C GLU A 179 -0.42 -41.26 8.70
N ALA A 180 -1.58 -41.44 8.05
CA ALA A 180 -2.85 -40.84 8.43
C ALA A 180 -3.49 -41.51 9.67
N LYS A 181 -2.72 -41.68 10.75
CA LYS A 181 -3.13 -42.32 12.00
C LYS A 181 -2.91 -41.35 13.18
N PRO A 182 -3.98 -40.81 13.78
CA PRO A 182 -3.87 -39.91 14.94
C PRO A 182 -3.12 -40.52 16.13
N ALA A 183 -3.16 -41.84 16.31
CA ALA A 183 -2.40 -42.54 17.36
C ALA A 183 -0.88 -42.32 17.26
N LEU A 184 -0.36 -42.00 16.06
CA LEU A 184 1.06 -41.70 15.84
C LEU A 184 1.42 -40.24 16.12
N PHE A 185 0.47 -39.40 16.55
CA PHE A 185 0.71 -37.98 16.80
C PHE A 185 1.80 -37.77 17.87
N ALA A 186 1.73 -38.53 18.97
CA ALA A 186 2.69 -38.45 20.06
C ALA A 186 4.12 -38.82 19.61
N SER A 187 4.26 -39.84 18.75
CA SER A 187 5.56 -40.25 18.16
C SER A 187 6.05 -39.34 17.03
N GLY A 188 5.20 -38.45 16.52
CA GLY A 188 5.59 -37.46 15.51
C GLY A 188 6.54 -36.40 16.05
N HIS A 189 7.01 -35.52 15.18
CA HIS A 189 7.80 -34.33 15.55
C HIS A 189 7.17 -33.09 14.94
N ASP A 190 7.44 -31.91 15.49
CA ASP A 190 6.95 -30.68 14.90
C ASP A 190 7.72 -30.35 13.61
N LEU A 191 7.05 -29.68 12.67
CA LEU A 191 7.71 -29.12 11.51
C LEU A 191 8.67 -28.02 11.95
N PHE A 192 9.95 -28.14 11.62
CA PHE A 192 10.95 -27.13 11.93
C PHE A 192 11.23 -26.23 10.72
N ASP A 193 11.50 -24.97 11.02
CA ASP A 193 12.05 -24.00 10.10
C ASP A 193 13.52 -24.35 9.80
N VAL A 194 13.82 -24.68 8.54
CA VAL A 194 15.15 -25.20 8.14
C VAL A 194 16.29 -24.19 8.38
N GLN A 195 16.00 -22.89 8.39
CA GLN A 195 17.05 -21.86 8.54
C GLN A 195 17.34 -21.54 10.00
N THR A 196 16.30 -21.47 10.84
CA THR A 196 16.43 -21.07 12.24
C THR A 196 16.47 -22.26 13.19
N GLY A 197 16.05 -23.43 12.74
CA GLY A 197 15.82 -24.61 13.60
C GLY A 197 14.66 -24.43 14.59
N SER A 198 13.88 -23.35 14.47
CA SER A 198 12.71 -23.11 15.34
C SER A 198 11.50 -23.89 14.85
N VAL A 199 10.55 -24.16 15.74
CA VAL A 199 9.28 -24.79 15.35
C VAL A 199 8.51 -23.86 14.41
N TRP A 200 8.00 -24.40 13.31
CA TRP A 200 7.10 -23.69 12.42
C TRP A 200 5.76 -23.46 13.13
N GLU A 201 5.37 -22.20 13.27
CA GLU A 201 4.18 -21.86 14.01
C GLU A 201 3.50 -20.57 13.54
N LYS A 202 2.20 -20.46 13.84
CA LYS A 202 1.40 -19.27 13.59
C LYS A 202 0.69 -18.83 14.86
N HIS A 203 1.12 -17.70 15.39
CA HIS A 203 0.66 -17.19 16.68
C HIS A 203 -0.83 -16.79 16.68
N LEU A 204 -1.51 -17.09 17.79
CA LEU A 204 -2.93 -16.80 18.03
C LEU A 204 -3.27 -15.31 17.83
N VAL A 205 -2.46 -14.42 18.42
CA VAL A 205 -2.64 -12.97 18.29
C VAL A 205 -2.69 -12.52 16.84
N ARG A 206 -1.91 -13.15 15.96
CA ARG A 206 -1.88 -12.82 14.52
C ARG A 206 -3.07 -13.36 13.78
N MET A 207 -3.52 -14.57 14.11
CA MET A 207 -4.73 -15.11 13.52
C MET A 207 -5.95 -14.23 13.85
N LYS A 208 -5.94 -13.57 15.02
CA LYS A 208 -6.97 -12.61 15.43
C LYS A 208 -6.94 -11.31 14.62
N THR A 209 -5.75 -10.70 14.46
CA THR A 209 -5.58 -9.37 13.85
C THR A 209 -5.51 -9.41 12.33
N ASN A 210 -5.03 -10.51 11.75
CA ASN A 210 -4.93 -10.66 10.31
C ASN A 210 -6.26 -11.14 9.71
N ALA A 211 -6.93 -10.26 8.96
CA ALA A 211 -8.20 -10.57 8.31
C ALA A 211 -8.15 -11.83 7.42
N THR A 212 -6.99 -12.17 6.85
CA THR A 212 -6.86 -13.35 5.98
C THR A 212 -6.81 -14.66 6.77
N ASP A 213 -6.44 -14.59 8.04
CA ASP A 213 -6.28 -15.73 8.96
C ASP A 213 -7.43 -15.87 9.95
N ARG A 214 -8.39 -14.94 9.87
CA ARG A 214 -9.52 -14.86 10.81
C ARG A 214 -10.32 -16.15 10.90
N HIS A 215 -10.43 -16.89 9.80
CA HIS A 215 -11.09 -18.19 9.76
C HIS A 215 -10.41 -19.25 10.65
N LEU A 216 -9.08 -19.20 10.80
CA LEU A 216 -8.34 -20.08 11.73
C LEU A 216 -8.64 -19.69 13.18
N TYR A 217 -8.63 -18.39 13.47
CA TYR A 217 -8.96 -17.89 14.80
C TYR A 217 -10.40 -18.25 15.21
N ASP A 218 -11.36 -18.07 14.31
CA ASP A 218 -12.76 -18.43 14.52
C ASP A 218 -12.93 -19.96 14.72
N ALA A 219 -12.12 -20.80 14.06
CA ALA A 219 -12.08 -22.25 14.27
C ALA A 219 -11.57 -22.60 15.69
N ILE A 220 -10.45 -22.00 16.12
CA ILE A 220 -9.87 -22.18 17.46
C ILE A 220 -10.88 -21.77 18.55
N LEU A 221 -11.57 -20.64 18.36
CA LEU A 221 -12.61 -20.17 19.28
C LEU A 221 -13.81 -21.12 19.35
N ARG A 222 -14.29 -21.64 18.21
CA ARG A 222 -15.43 -22.56 18.19
C ARG A 222 -15.11 -23.93 18.78
N GLU A 223 -13.89 -24.44 18.60
CA GLU A 223 -13.46 -25.68 19.23
C GLU A 223 -13.26 -25.56 20.75
N GLY A 224 -13.37 -24.35 21.32
CA GLY A 224 -13.17 -24.10 22.74
C GLY A 224 -11.70 -24.20 23.16
N LEU A 225 -10.77 -24.11 22.20
CA LEU A 225 -9.33 -24.11 22.45
C LEU A 225 -8.85 -22.79 23.07
N ILE A 226 -9.65 -21.74 22.89
CA ILE A 226 -9.62 -20.51 23.67
C ILE A 226 -11.03 -20.24 24.19
N THR A 227 -11.13 -19.70 25.40
CA THR A 227 -12.41 -19.33 26.00
C THR A 227 -12.89 -17.97 25.47
N PRO A 228 -14.21 -17.70 25.48
CA PRO A 228 -14.73 -16.36 25.16
C PRO A 228 -14.18 -15.25 26.07
N GLY A 229 -13.83 -15.58 27.33
CA GLY A 229 -13.20 -14.64 28.26
C GLY A 229 -11.81 -14.23 27.80
N GLU A 230 -10.99 -15.18 27.36
CA GLU A 230 -9.68 -14.90 26.76
C GLU A 230 -9.82 -14.09 25.47
N ASP A 231 -10.76 -14.44 24.59
CA ASP A 231 -11.00 -13.68 23.35
C ASP A 231 -11.31 -12.20 23.63
N ARG A 232 -12.16 -11.92 24.63
CA ARG A 232 -12.45 -10.56 25.09
C ARG A 232 -11.19 -9.87 25.62
N ARG A 233 -10.41 -10.54 26.47
CA ARG A 233 -9.18 -9.98 27.03
C ARG A 233 -8.15 -9.65 25.93
N ILE A 234 -7.94 -10.54 24.96
CA ILE A 234 -7.05 -10.26 23.82
C ILE A 234 -7.55 -9.04 23.02
N THR A 235 -8.87 -8.92 22.81
CA THR A 235 -9.46 -7.75 22.12
C THR A 235 -9.18 -6.45 22.88
N GLN A 236 -9.36 -6.46 24.20
CA GLN A 236 -9.09 -5.31 25.06
C GLN A 236 -7.62 -4.92 25.03
N MET A 237 -6.70 -5.88 25.10
CA MET A 237 -5.26 -5.61 25.04
C MET A 237 -4.83 -5.02 23.69
N LEU A 238 -5.37 -5.54 22.58
CA LEU A 238 -5.13 -4.99 21.24
C LEU A 238 -5.72 -3.59 21.05
N ALA A 239 -6.81 -3.25 21.74
CA ALA A 239 -7.43 -1.92 21.67
C ALA A 239 -6.65 -0.86 22.47
N LYS A 240 -5.85 -1.26 23.47
CA LYS A 240 -5.02 -0.36 24.26
C LYS A 240 -3.76 0.11 23.52
N ASP A 241 -3.32 -0.61 22.48
CA ASP A 241 -2.15 -0.21 21.70
C ASP A 241 -2.50 0.93 20.72
N ILE A 242 -2.18 2.15 21.12
CA ILE A 242 -2.36 3.37 20.32
C ILE A 242 -1.25 3.51 19.26
N SER A 243 -0.13 2.80 19.42
CA SER A 243 1.13 3.15 18.75
C SER A 243 1.32 2.52 17.37
N SER A 244 0.75 1.34 17.11
CA SER A 244 0.58 0.79 15.76
C SER A 244 -0.24 -0.50 15.83
N PRO A 245 -1.33 -0.66 15.05
CA PRO A 245 -1.99 -1.96 14.97
C PRO A 245 -0.98 -3.02 14.55
N VAL A 246 -0.95 -4.15 15.27
CA VAL A 246 -0.10 -5.32 14.97
C VAL A 246 -0.36 -5.74 13.51
N ARG A 247 0.54 -5.34 12.61
CA ARG A 247 0.36 -5.45 11.14
C ARG A 247 1.37 -6.43 10.56
N GLY A 248 0.88 -7.61 10.18
CA GLY A 248 1.59 -8.53 9.30
C GLY A 248 1.89 -9.89 9.92
N SER A 249 1.91 -10.90 9.06
CA SER A 249 2.02 -12.31 9.44
C SER A 249 3.43 -12.79 9.78
N ARG A 250 4.48 -11.96 9.62
CA ARG A 250 5.86 -12.46 9.34
C ARG A 250 6.90 -12.30 10.45
N PHE A 251 6.59 -11.58 11.53
CA PHE A 251 7.58 -11.23 12.54
C PHE A 251 7.72 -12.33 13.61
N PRO A 252 8.62 -12.25 14.60
CA PRO A 252 8.50 -13.08 15.80
C PRO A 252 7.38 -12.58 16.72
N VAL A 253 6.74 -13.45 17.50
CA VAL A 253 5.96 -13.06 18.68
C VAL A 253 6.63 -13.67 19.90
N LEU A 254 6.88 -12.85 20.91
CA LEU A 254 7.51 -13.25 22.15
C LEU A 254 6.44 -13.35 23.24
N ASN A 255 6.44 -14.44 24.01
CA ASN A 255 5.54 -14.57 25.16
C ASN A 255 5.97 -13.69 26.33
N SER A 256 7.24 -13.26 26.32
CA SER A 256 7.82 -12.28 27.23
C SER A 256 8.88 -11.47 26.50
N ILE A 257 9.09 -10.22 26.91
CA ILE A 257 10.23 -9.42 26.39
C ILE A 257 11.59 -10.07 26.72
N LEU A 258 11.62 -11.00 27.69
CA LEU A 258 12.82 -11.73 28.07
C LEU A 258 13.07 -12.96 27.21
N ASP A 259 12.11 -13.37 26.37
CA ASP A 259 12.28 -14.54 25.51
C ASP A 259 13.35 -14.26 24.45
N PRO A 260 14.29 -15.19 24.22
CA PRO A 260 15.26 -15.05 23.15
C PRO A 260 14.56 -15.17 21.79
N PHE A 261 15.09 -14.45 20.79
CA PHE A 261 14.47 -14.32 19.48
C PHE A 261 15.50 -14.28 18.36
N HIS A 262 15.10 -14.78 17.19
CA HIS A 262 15.96 -14.76 16.01
C HIS A 262 15.94 -13.39 15.34
N VAL A 263 17.13 -12.92 14.98
CA VAL A 263 17.37 -11.68 14.26
C VAL A 263 18.16 -12.02 13.00
N ASP A 264 17.53 -11.86 11.84
CA ASP A 264 18.23 -11.88 10.56
C ASP A 264 18.98 -10.56 10.40
N PHE A 265 20.31 -10.59 10.47
CA PHE A 265 21.11 -9.37 10.37
C PHE A 265 21.25 -8.87 8.93
N SER A 266 20.80 -9.64 7.92
CA SER A 266 20.85 -9.24 6.51
C SER A 266 19.69 -8.32 6.10
N VAL A 267 18.55 -8.37 6.80
CA VAL A 267 17.46 -7.42 6.59
C VAL A 267 17.82 -6.08 7.24
N THR A 268 17.12 -4.99 6.92
CA THR A 268 17.47 -3.62 7.37
C THR A 268 16.65 -3.11 8.55
N SER A 269 15.60 -3.87 8.90
CA SER A 269 14.73 -3.67 10.04
C SER A 269 14.13 -5.00 10.43
N PHE A 270 13.91 -5.20 11.72
CA PHE A 270 13.05 -6.26 12.20
C PHE A 270 11.90 -5.66 13.01
N ARG A 271 10.82 -6.42 13.12
CA ARG A 271 9.74 -6.12 14.04
C ARG A 271 9.48 -7.37 14.84
N LEU A 272 8.92 -7.22 16.02
CA LEU A 272 8.43 -8.33 16.82
C LEU A 272 7.23 -7.86 17.66
N THR A 273 6.36 -8.79 18.00
CA THR A 273 5.23 -8.54 18.90
C THR A 273 5.59 -9.11 20.26
N VAL A 274 5.37 -8.36 21.34
CA VAL A 274 5.55 -8.83 22.71
C VAL A 274 4.19 -9.01 23.35
N LEU A 275 4.00 -10.16 24.01
CA LEU A 275 2.84 -10.47 24.84
C LEU A 275 3.17 -10.12 26.29
N ASP A 276 2.95 -8.88 26.67
CA ASP A 276 3.12 -8.42 28.05
C ASP A 276 1.86 -8.74 28.87
N PRO A 277 1.94 -9.04 30.18
CA PRO A 277 0.79 -9.38 31.02
C PRO A 277 -0.50 -8.57 30.78
N ASP A 278 -0.36 -7.26 30.51
CA ASP A 278 -1.48 -6.33 30.34
C ASP A 278 -1.57 -5.68 28.96
N LEU A 279 -0.57 -5.89 28.10
CA LEU A 279 -0.45 -5.24 26.80
C LEU A 279 0.05 -6.19 25.71
N ILE A 280 -0.41 -5.95 24.49
CA ILE A 280 0.19 -6.55 23.30
C ILE A 280 0.72 -5.38 22.49
N TYR A 281 2.04 -5.32 22.32
CA TYR A 281 2.67 -4.20 21.61
C TYR A 281 3.72 -4.68 20.60
N GLU A 282 3.97 -3.85 19.59
CA GLU A 282 4.98 -4.11 18.55
C GLU A 282 6.27 -3.35 18.88
N ILE A 283 7.40 -4.06 18.97
CA ILE A 283 8.72 -3.45 18.93
C ILE A 283 9.17 -3.38 17.47
N ASN A 284 9.37 -2.17 16.97
CA ASN A 284 9.81 -1.93 15.60
C ASN A 284 11.20 -1.28 15.59
N SER A 285 12.19 -1.95 14.98
CA SER A 285 13.56 -1.44 14.84
C SER A 285 13.82 -0.77 13.47
N ALA A 286 12.77 -0.22 12.85
CA ALA A 286 12.81 0.42 11.53
C ALA A 286 14.10 1.23 11.30
N HIS A 287 14.79 0.93 10.20
CA HIS A 287 15.96 1.67 9.69
C HIS A 287 17.17 1.72 10.63
N ARG A 288 17.33 0.74 11.54
CA ARG A 288 18.54 0.71 12.38
C ARG A 288 19.76 0.22 11.61
N TRP A 289 19.65 -0.68 10.64
CA TRP A 289 20.87 -1.23 10.00
C TRP A 289 21.22 -0.61 8.63
N ALA A 290 20.32 0.20 8.06
CA ALA A 290 20.55 0.89 6.78
C ALA A 290 20.07 2.35 6.83
N ASN A 291 20.80 3.25 6.17
CA ASN A 291 20.46 4.66 6.09
C ASN A 291 19.29 4.87 5.11
N ASN A 292 18.23 5.56 5.57
CA ASN A 292 16.95 5.67 4.87
C ASN A 292 16.97 6.63 3.66
N THR A 293 18.12 7.20 3.31
CA THR A 293 18.18 8.29 2.33
C THR A 293 18.37 7.83 0.88
N LYS A 294 18.88 6.62 0.60
CA LYS A 294 19.30 6.21 -0.77
C LYS A 294 18.67 4.91 -1.29
N GLY A 295 17.50 4.53 -0.79
CA GLY A 295 16.87 3.22 -1.08
C GLY A 295 17.33 2.14 -0.09
N PRO A 296 16.85 0.89 -0.23
CA PRO A 296 17.22 -0.21 0.66
C PRO A 296 18.68 -0.56 0.43
N ILE A 297 19.59 0.12 1.13
CA ILE A 297 20.99 -0.31 1.22
C ILE A 297 20.96 -1.66 1.94
N PRO A 298 21.53 -2.73 1.35
CA PRO A 298 21.62 -4.01 2.04
C PRO A 298 22.36 -3.85 3.37
N SER A 299 21.94 -4.57 4.40
CA SER A 299 22.64 -4.55 5.68
C SER A 299 24.10 -4.98 5.46
N PRO A 300 25.09 -4.31 6.07
CA PRO A 300 26.49 -4.74 5.99
C PRO A 300 26.75 -5.99 6.86
N TYR A 301 25.79 -6.35 7.70
CA TYR A 301 25.81 -7.58 8.48
C TYR A 301 25.09 -8.70 7.72
N SER A 302 25.44 -9.93 8.03
CA SER A 302 24.70 -11.10 7.57
C SER A 302 24.66 -12.17 8.67
N GLY A 303 24.04 -13.31 8.35
CA GLY A 303 23.79 -14.37 9.31
C GLY A 303 22.51 -14.13 10.11
N ILE A 304 22.12 -15.16 10.85
CA ILE A 304 20.96 -15.14 11.74
C ILE A 304 21.48 -15.38 13.15
N GLY A 305 21.20 -14.43 14.05
CA GLY A 305 21.55 -14.51 15.46
C GLY A 305 20.35 -14.87 16.31
N LEU A 306 20.55 -15.70 17.34
CA LEU A 306 19.64 -15.76 18.48
C LEU A 306 20.04 -14.64 19.43
N CYS A 307 19.11 -13.75 19.74
CA CYS A 307 19.34 -12.54 20.52
C CYS A 307 18.40 -12.48 21.72
N ASP A 308 18.73 -11.65 22.70
CA ASP A 308 17.84 -11.25 23.79
C ASP A 308 17.87 -9.74 23.99
N PHE A 309 16.93 -9.24 24.78
CA PHE A 309 16.92 -7.85 25.21
C PHE A 309 17.70 -7.69 26.53
N VAL A 310 18.50 -6.63 26.61
CA VAL A 310 19.28 -6.29 27.80
C VAL A 310 18.99 -4.84 28.19
N LEU A 311 18.75 -4.61 29.47
CA LEU A 311 18.57 -3.26 30.01
C LEU A 311 19.91 -2.53 30.09
N LEU A 312 19.98 -1.34 29.51
CA LEU A 312 21.16 -0.50 29.52
C LEU A 312 20.97 0.60 30.55
N ASP A 313 21.77 0.54 31.62
CA ASP A 313 21.85 1.60 32.61
C ASP A 313 22.72 2.74 32.06
N LYS A 314 22.08 3.88 31.80
CA LYS A 314 22.76 5.13 31.48
C LYS A 314 22.38 6.12 32.56
N ARG A 315 23.37 6.49 33.40
CA ARG A 315 23.17 7.30 34.62
C ARG A 315 22.38 8.60 34.42
N ASP A 316 22.32 9.14 33.20
CA ASP A 316 21.65 10.41 32.87
C ASP A 316 20.60 10.31 31.73
N SER A 317 20.00 9.14 31.49
CA SER A 317 19.05 8.94 30.39
C SER A 317 17.91 8.00 30.77
N PRO A 318 16.71 8.10 30.15
CA PRO A 318 15.66 7.10 30.34
C PRO A 318 16.21 5.69 30.08
N MET A 319 15.68 4.66 30.75
CA MET A 319 16.09 3.27 30.54
C MET A 319 16.12 2.92 29.04
N HIS A 320 17.27 2.49 28.54
CA HIS A 320 17.44 2.09 27.16
C HIS A 320 17.41 0.56 27.06
N LEU A 321 16.73 0.03 26.05
CA LEU A 321 16.75 -1.39 25.73
C LEU A 321 17.80 -1.67 24.64
N GLY A 322 18.81 -2.46 25.00
CA GLY A 322 19.80 -3.03 24.09
C GLY A 322 19.35 -4.40 23.58
N ILE A 323 19.96 -4.84 22.48
CA ILE A 323 19.83 -6.21 21.98
C ILE A 323 21.21 -6.84 22.12
N ARG A 324 21.30 -8.03 22.70
CA ARG A 324 22.56 -8.78 22.79
C ARG A 324 22.47 -10.01 21.91
N LEU A 325 23.56 -10.33 21.22
CA LEU A 325 23.68 -11.54 20.44
C LEU A 325 24.11 -12.70 21.35
N ILE A 326 23.26 -13.71 21.51
CA ILE A 326 23.58 -14.90 22.31
C ILE A 326 24.46 -15.87 21.51
N LYS A 327 24.09 -16.17 20.26
CA LYS A 327 24.86 -17.00 19.33
C LYS A 327 24.38 -16.82 17.89
N TYR A 328 25.20 -17.16 16.91
CA TYR A 328 24.73 -17.35 15.55
C TYR A 328 24.04 -18.71 15.39
N THR A 329 22.86 -18.72 14.77
CA THR A 329 22.22 -19.95 14.29
C THR A 329 22.51 -20.20 12.81
N VAL A 330 22.73 -19.12 12.06
CA VAL A 330 23.35 -19.16 10.74
C VAL A 330 24.56 -18.25 10.76
N PRO A 331 25.79 -18.77 10.52
CA PRO A 331 26.99 -17.96 10.58
C PRO A 331 26.94 -16.81 9.56
N PRO A 332 27.57 -15.66 9.86
CA PRO A 332 27.69 -14.58 8.90
C PRO A 332 28.52 -15.06 7.70
N LYS A 333 28.13 -14.63 6.49
CA LYS A 333 28.86 -14.95 5.27
C LYS A 333 30.30 -14.41 5.35
N PRO A 334 31.32 -15.14 4.86
CA PRO A 334 32.72 -14.72 4.92
C PRO A 334 32.98 -13.31 4.36
N GLU A 335 32.25 -12.93 3.31
CA GLU A 335 32.34 -11.64 2.61
C GLU A 335 31.68 -10.45 3.34
N SER A 336 31.03 -10.69 4.47
CA SER A 336 30.37 -9.63 5.23
C SER A 336 31.42 -8.71 5.84
N SER A 337 31.38 -7.44 5.49
CA SER A 337 32.35 -6.44 5.95
C SER A 337 32.29 -6.22 7.47
N LEU A 338 31.16 -6.53 8.11
CA LEU A 338 30.97 -6.39 9.54
C LEU A 338 30.33 -7.65 10.14
N LYS A 339 30.74 -7.97 11.37
CA LYS A 339 30.21 -9.08 12.16
C LYS A 339 29.75 -8.55 13.52
N GLN A 340 28.69 -9.14 14.06
CA GLN A 340 28.28 -8.93 15.44
C GLN A 340 29.09 -9.85 16.35
N GLU A 341 29.42 -9.37 17.55
CA GLU A 341 30.17 -10.11 18.56
C GLU A 341 29.21 -10.96 19.41
N VAL A 342 29.49 -12.26 19.50
CA VAL A 342 28.74 -13.18 20.37
C VAL A 342 28.94 -12.77 21.83
N GLY A 343 27.86 -12.69 22.61
CA GLY A 343 27.84 -12.16 23.97
C GLY A 343 27.78 -10.63 24.04
N GLY A 344 28.09 -9.92 22.95
CA GLY A 344 28.09 -8.46 22.88
C GLY A 344 26.73 -7.86 22.55
N LEU A 345 26.59 -6.56 22.84
CA LEU A 345 25.46 -5.78 22.33
C LEU A 345 25.55 -5.69 20.80
N VAL A 346 24.42 -5.92 20.12
CA VAL A 346 24.28 -5.79 18.68
C VAL A 346 24.60 -4.34 18.30
N LYS A 347 25.73 -4.18 17.59
CA LYS A 347 26.24 -2.89 17.16
C LYS A 347 25.42 -2.42 15.96
N LYS A 348 24.92 -1.20 16.05
CA LYS A 348 24.35 -0.51 14.90
C LYS A 348 25.49 -0.09 13.99
N TYR A 349 25.47 -0.51 12.72
CA TYR A 349 26.31 0.17 11.74
C TYR A 349 25.71 1.54 11.47
N THR A 350 26.11 2.51 12.28
CA THR A 350 26.16 3.86 11.78
C THR A 350 27.28 3.83 10.75
N PHE A 351 26.96 4.01 9.46
CA PHE A 351 27.94 4.71 8.62
C PHE A 351 28.43 5.84 9.53
N LYS A 352 29.75 5.96 9.72
CA LYS A 352 30.32 7.29 9.96
C LYS A 352 29.78 8.06 8.77
N ARG A 353 28.60 8.66 8.93
CA ARG A 353 28.09 9.75 8.11
C ARG A 353 29.33 10.59 8.07
N TRP A 354 30.03 10.60 6.93
CA TRP A 354 31.28 11.32 6.70
C TRP A 354 31.31 12.41 7.73
N SER A 355 32.10 12.20 8.79
CA SER A 355 31.87 12.89 10.06
C SER A 355 31.67 14.33 9.68
N SER A 356 30.54 14.86 10.11
CA SER A 356 30.11 16.23 9.93
C SER A 356 31.06 17.18 10.69
N THR A 357 32.37 17.01 10.53
CA THR A 357 33.27 18.09 10.16
C THR A 357 32.89 18.73 8.82
N SER A 358 31.95 18.14 8.05
CA SER A 358 30.90 18.92 7.38
C SER A 358 29.85 19.46 8.37
N SER A 359 30.32 20.21 9.37
CA SER A 359 29.62 21.39 9.88
C SER A 359 29.56 22.49 8.80
N ARG A 360 30.11 22.23 7.61
CA ARG A 360 30.10 23.11 6.46
C ARG A 360 28.85 22.92 5.58
N ILE A 361 28.28 24.08 5.26
CA ILE A 361 27.51 24.45 4.06
C ILE A 361 26.01 24.14 4.01
N TYR A 362 25.28 24.22 5.13
CA TYR A 362 23.88 24.66 5.04
C TYR A 362 23.81 26.11 5.46
N HIS A 363 23.43 26.97 4.53
CA HIS A 363 23.34 28.39 4.81
C HIS A 363 22.08 28.64 5.62
N THR A 364 22.21 29.39 6.72
CA THR A 364 21.03 29.98 7.35
C THR A 364 20.81 31.31 6.63
N LEU A 365 19.71 31.41 5.88
CA LEU A 365 19.33 32.64 5.23
C LEU A 365 18.41 33.43 6.17
N PRO A 366 18.53 34.76 6.25
CA PRO A 366 17.56 35.56 7.00
C PRO A 366 16.15 35.32 6.46
N THR A 367 15.16 35.18 7.34
CA THR A 367 13.76 35.09 6.90
C THR A 367 13.36 36.37 6.17
N PRO A 368 12.65 36.29 5.03
CA PRO A 368 12.03 37.45 4.40
C PRO A 368 11.09 38.19 5.37
N SER A 369 11.08 39.51 5.28
CA SER A 369 10.18 40.39 6.01
C SER A 369 8.75 40.34 5.47
N SER A 370 8.58 40.03 4.18
CA SER A 370 7.31 39.84 3.51
C SER A 370 7.37 38.69 2.51
N TYR A 371 6.22 38.07 2.26
CA TYR A 371 6.00 37.12 1.16
C TYR A 371 5.00 37.63 0.11
N SER A 372 4.44 38.83 0.32
CA SER A 372 3.59 39.49 -0.68
C SER A 372 4.46 40.27 -1.66
N PRO A 373 4.34 40.04 -2.99
CA PRO A 373 5.10 40.76 -4.00
C PRO A 373 5.08 42.29 -3.84
N SER A 374 3.93 42.85 -3.48
CA SER A 374 3.74 44.30 -3.28
C SER A 374 4.46 44.88 -2.06
N ASN A 375 4.87 44.04 -1.11
CA ASN A 375 5.47 44.45 0.16
C ASN A 375 6.92 43.95 0.31
N LEU A 376 7.52 43.43 -0.77
CA LEU A 376 8.92 42.99 -0.78
C LEU A 376 9.85 44.19 -0.58
N ARG A 377 10.95 43.97 0.15
CA ARG A 377 12.00 44.98 0.37
C ARG A 377 13.33 44.51 -0.21
N THR A 378 14.27 45.43 -0.41
CA THR A 378 15.62 45.09 -0.91
C THR A 378 16.33 44.08 0.01
N GLU A 379 16.07 44.13 1.32
CA GLU A 379 16.60 43.18 2.31
C GLU A 379 15.99 41.78 2.21
N ASP A 380 14.94 41.57 1.41
CA ASP A 380 14.34 40.25 1.15
C ASP A 380 15.01 39.51 0.00
N TYR A 381 15.91 40.18 -0.74
CA TYR A 381 16.67 39.58 -1.84
C TYR A 381 17.62 38.50 -1.31
N ARG A 382 17.59 37.32 -1.92
CA ARG A 382 18.39 36.15 -1.51
C ARG A 382 19.18 35.63 -2.69
N ASP A 383 20.43 35.24 -2.44
CA ASP A 383 21.24 34.49 -3.38
C ASP A 383 21.25 33.01 -2.99
N LEU A 384 20.60 32.17 -3.82
CA LEU A 384 20.59 30.73 -3.67
C LEU A 384 21.64 30.05 -4.55
N SER A 385 22.41 30.79 -5.35
CA SER A 385 23.29 30.24 -6.38
C SER A 385 24.24 29.20 -5.80
N ASN A 386 24.25 28.00 -6.39
CA ASN A 386 25.11 26.87 -6.00
C ASN A 386 24.88 26.32 -4.59
N LEU A 387 23.90 26.82 -3.83
CA LEU A 387 23.58 26.27 -2.52
C LEU A 387 23.04 24.85 -2.68
N LYS A 388 23.48 23.91 -1.84
CA LYS A 388 22.87 22.56 -1.81
C LYS A 388 21.52 22.58 -1.11
N ALA A 389 21.48 23.22 0.06
CA ALA A 389 20.28 23.46 0.82
C ALA A 389 20.49 24.63 1.78
N PHE A 390 19.41 25.19 2.28
CA PHE A 390 19.42 26.25 3.27
C PHE A 390 18.28 26.09 4.29
N LYS A 391 18.28 26.90 5.34
CA LYS A 391 17.19 27.02 6.31
C LYS A 391 16.96 28.49 6.66
N PHE A 392 15.74 28.86 7.06
CA PHE A 392 15.42 30.24 7.45
C PHE A 392 15.85 30.60 8.89
N SER A 393 15.89 29.62 9.79
CA SER A 393 16.28 29.86 11.20
C SER A 393 17.32 28.85 11.70
N LYS A 394 18.11 29.30 12.70
CA LYS A 394 19.21 28.52 13.30
C LYS A 394 18.74 27.33 14.14
N ARG A 395 17.46 27.24 14.51
CA ARG A 395 16.90 26.13 15.31
C ARG A 395 17.35 24.78 14.74
N GLU A 396 17.74 23.85 15.63
CA GLU A 396 18.37 22.58 15.25
C GLU A 396 17.45 21.68 14.43
N ASN A 397 16.13 21.80 14.63
CA ASN A 397 15.14 20.99 13.95
C ASN A 397 14.68 21.56 12.61
N ASN A 398 15.18 22.73 12.20
CA ASN A 398 14.67 23.36 11.00
C ASN A 398 14.90 22.53 9.74
N ARG A 399 13.79 22.33 9.03
CA ARG A 399 13.74 21.60 7.78
C ARG A 399 14.57 22.29 6.70
N LEU A 400 15.43 21.50 6.05
CA LEU A 400 16.24 21.97 4.94
C LEU A 400 15.40 22.21 3.69
N LEU A 401 15.56 23.39 3.09
CA LEU A 401 15.04 23.75 1.78
C LEU A 401 16.09 23.50 0.72
N TYR A 402 15.72 22.76 -0.31
CA TYR A 402 16.63 22.37 -1.38
C TYR A 402 15.94 22.43 -2.74
N TYR A 403 16.74 22.56 -3.80
CA TYR A 403 16.26 22.70 -5.17
C TYR A 403 15.52 21.43 -5.65
N GLN A 404 16.19 20.28 -5.61
CA GLN A 404 15.58 18.98 -5.90
C GLN A 404 16.36 17.85 -5.22
N SER A 405 15.69 16.73 -4.93
CA SER A 405 16.35 15.49 -4.52
C SER A 405 16.06 14.37 -5.51
N THR A 406 17.11 13.77 -6.07
CA THR A 406 17.04 12.64 -6.99
C THR A 406 17.88 11.51 -6.41
N GLY A 407 17.27 10.35 -6.14
CA GLY A 407 17.97 9.21 -5.55
C GLY A 407 18.60 9.48 -4.18
N GLY A 408 18.05 10.44 -3.41
CA GLY A 408 18.61 10.85 -2.11
C GLY A 408 19.80 11.80 -2.21
N GLN A 409 20.26 12.13 -3.41
CA GLN A 409 21.23 13.20 -3.63
C GLN A 409 20.50 14.53 -3.77
N ILE A 410 20.93 15.52 -3.00
CA ILE A 410 20.43 16.89 -3.10
C ILE A 410 21.19 17.59 -4.23
N MET A 411 20.45 18.09 -5.22
CA MET A 411 21.00 18.90 -6.30
C MET A 411 21.17 20.35 -5.81
N PRO A 412 22.31 21.00 -6.12
CA PRO A 412 22.45 22.42 -5.83
C PRO A 412 21.48 23.25 -6.66
N TYR A 413 21.10 24.41 -6.13
CA TYR A 413 20.41 25.45 -6.89
C TYR A 413 21.29 25.88 -8.09
N PRO A 414 20.68 26.18 -9.26
CA PRO A 414 21.42 26.64 -10.43
C PRO A 414 22.26 27.91 -10.15
N PRO A 415 23.33 28.17 -10.91
CA PRO A 415 24.03 29.45 -10.84
C PRO A 415 23.07 30.60 -11.17
N ASN A 416 23.34 31.78 -10.62
CA ASN A 416 22.53 32.99 -10.79
C ASN A 416 21.07 32.85 -10.30
N THR A 417 20.84 32.01 -9.28
CA THR A 417 19.53 31.89 -8.63
C THR A 417 19.41 32.94 -7.53
N LYS A 418 19.26 34.21 -7.92
CA LYS A 418 19.10 35.34 -7.01
C LYS A 418 17.71 35.95 -7.16
N GLY A 419 17.07 36.36 -6.07
CA GLY A 419 15.71 36.90 -6.13
C GLY A 419 14.93 36.79 -4.82
N PHE A 420 13.61 36.65 -4.92
CA PHE A 420 12.69 36.80 -3.80
C PHE A 420 11.85 35.55 -3.55
N PHE A 421 11.64 35.23 -2.28
CA PHE A 421 10.59 34.29 -1.89
C PHE A 421 9.24 35.01 -1.87
N TYR A 422 8.20 34.35 -2.37
CA TYR A 422 6.85 34.91 -2.35
C TYR A 422 5.80 33.82 -2.21
N LEU A 423 4.64 34.18 -1.65
CA LEU A 423 3.48 33.31 -1.56
C LEU A 423 2.66 33.46 -2.84
N TYR A 424 2.65 32.43 -3.66
CA TYR A 424 1.77 32.32 -4.81
C TYR A 424 0.43 31.71 -4.40
N ARG A 425 -0.68 32.41 -4.67
CA ARG A 425 -2.04 31.87 -4.58
C ARG A 425 -2.56 31.66 -6.01
N PRO A 426 -2.98 30.44 -6.38
CA PRO A 426 -3.53 30.21 -7.71
C PRO A 426 -4.81 31.03 -7.88
N VAL A 427 -4.83 31.90 -8.88
CA VAL A 427 -6.07 32.57 -9.32
C VAL A 427 -6.85 31.55 -10.16
N PRO A 428 -8.15 31.33 -9.92
CA PRO A 428 -8.92 30.39 -10.72
C PRO A 428 -8.88 30.83 -12.19
N ALA A 429 -8.43 29.98 -13.11
CA ALA A 429 -8.35 30.28 -14.54
C ALA A 429 -9.72 30.53 -15.22
N SER A 430 -10.82 30.42 -14.47
CA SER A 430 -12.21 30.56 -14.91
C SER A 430 -12.97 31.62 -14.14
N SER A 431 -12.31 32.67 -13.65
CA SER A 431 -12.99 33.94 -13.33
C SER A 431 -13.53 34.58 -14.63
N PHE A 432 -14.44 33.89 -15.31
CA PHE A 432 -15.27 34.44 -16.37
C PHE A 432 -16.36 35.25 -15.68
N VAL A 433 -16.38 36.54 -15.99
CA VAL A 433 -17.41 37.46 -15.50
C VAL A 433 -18.73 37.04 -16.14
N ASP A 434 -19.66 36.53 -15.33
CA ASP A 434 -21.05 36.42 -15.77
C ASP A 434 -21.61 37.86 -15.89
N GLY A 435 -21.87 38.28 -17.13
CA GLY A 435 -22.38 39.62 -17.44
C GLY A 435 -23.78 39.91 -16.92
N ALA A 436 -24.50 38.90 -16.40
CA ALA A 436 -25.84 39.07 -15.84
C ALA A 436 -25.91 39.02 -14.30
N THR A 437 -24.96 38.35 -13.61
CA THR A 437 -24.95 38.22 -12.14
C THR A 437 -23.70 38.75 -11.44
N GLY A 438 -22.64 39.08 -12.19
CA GLY A 438 -21.53 39.87 -11.67
C GLY A 438 -20.66 39.20 -10.59
N THR A 439 -20.59 37.86 -10.50
CA THR A 439 -19.40 37.06 -10.08
C THR A 439 -19.79 35.60 -9.76
N VAL A 440 -19.28 34.63 -10.53
CA VAL A 440 -19.05 33.27 -10.01
C VAL A 440 -17.55 33.10 -9.85
N GLU A 441 -16.99 33.74 -8.81
CA GLU A 441 -15.64 33.42 -8.38
C GLU A 441 -15.66 31.99 -7.84
N ARG A 442 -14.97 31.05 -8.51
CA ARG A 442 -14.66 29.77 -7.86
C ARG A 442 -13.77 30.09 -6.66
N PRO A 443 -14.22 29.86 -5.41
CA PRO A 443 -13.42 30.19 -4.26
C PRO A 443 -12.15 29.34 -4.30
N VAL A 444 -10.99 30.02 -4.28
CA VAL A 444 -9.72 29.33 -4.15
C VAL A 444 -9.74 28.60 -2.80
N HIS A 445 -9.41 27.31 -2.79
CA HIS A 445 -9.42 26.52 -1.57
C HIS A 445 -8.58 27.21 -0.47
N VAL A 446 -9.09 27.31 0.77
CA VAL A 446 -8.47 28.11 1.85
C VAL A 446 -7.01 27.73 2.11
N ALA A 447 -6.70 26.44 2.05
CA ALA A 447 -5.36 25.87 2.22
C ALA A 447 -4.52 25.78 0.92
N SER A 448 -5.03 26.30 -0.20
CA SER A 448 -4.26 26.39 -1.45
C SER A 448 -3.16 27.43 -1.31
N GLY A 449 -2.07 27.26 -2.06
CA GLY A 449 -0.99 28.24 -2.06
C GLY A 449 0.37 27.57 -2.02
N GLU A 450 1.37 28.33 -2.44
CA GLU A 450 2.70 27.81 -2.70
C GLU A 450 3.73 28.88 -2.36
N LEU A 451 4.68 28.55 -1.47
CA LEU A 451 5.90 29.33 -1.37
C LEU A 451 6.75 29.05 -2.61
N ARG A 452 7.03 30.08 -3.41
CA ARG A 452 7.86 30.02 -4.61
C ARG A 452 9.07 30.93 -4.47
N PHE A 453 9.99 30.82 -5.43
CA PHE A 453 11.16 31.69 -5.53
C PHE A 453 11.18 32.31 -6.93
N ARG A 454 11.13 33.65 -7.00
CA ARG A 454 11.22 34.41 -8.25
C ARG A 454 12.65 34.89 -8.44
N VAL A 455 13.29 34.48 -9.53
CA VAL A 455 14.64 34.90 -9.91
C VAL A 455 14.57 36.27 -10.59
N THR A 456 15.32 37.24 -10.08
CA THR A 456 15.41 38.62 -10.58
C THR A 456 16.87 39.05 -10.71
N GLU A 457 17.19 39.88 -11.72
CA GLU A 457 18.56 40.37 -11.95
C GLU A 457 19.01 41.37 -10.89
N THR A 458 18.06 42.13 -10.32
CA THR A 458 18.33 43.16 -9.32
C THR A 458 17.63 42.85 -8.00
N SER A 459 18.11 43.50 -6.94
CA SER A 459 17.49 43.50 -5.61
C SER A 459 16.40 44.57 -5.46
N ASP A 460 15.95 45.19 -6.56
CA ASP A 460 14.84 46.15 -6.55
C ASP A 460 13.49 45.40 -6.64
N PRO A 461 12.65 45.44 -5.58
CA PRO A 461 11.35 44.79 -5.58
C PRO A 461 10.39 45.28 -6.67
N LYS A 462 10.57 46.51 -7.18
CA LYS A 462 9.72 47.05 -8.25
C LYS A 462 9.87 46.29 -9.57
N ARG A 463 11.00 45.60 -9.75
CA ARG A 463 11.28 44.74 -10.91
C ARG A 463 10.88 43.28 -10.68
N PHE A 464 10.10 42.97 -9.63
CA PHE A 464 9.65 41.61 -9.34
C PHE A 464 8.94 40.97 -10.53
N ASP A 465 8.07 41.74 -11.21
CA ASP A 465 7.29 41.26 -12.36
C ASP A 465 8.14 40.99 -13.60
N GLU A 466 9.33 41.60 -13.71
CA GLU A 466 10.30 41.31 -14.77
C GLU A 466 11.07 40.00 -14.51
N GLY A 467 11.04 39.51 -13.28
CA GLY A 467 11.64 38.23 -12.90
C GLY A 467 10.89 37.02 -13.46
N ARG A 468 11.45 35.83 -13.24
CA ARG A 468 10.82 34.54 -13.60
C ARG A 468 10.85 33.58 -12.42
N ASP A 469 9.86 32.70 -12.32
CA ASP A 469 9.91 31.64 -11.32
C ASP A 469 11.14 30.74 -11.50
N LEU A 470 11.79 30.38 -10.39
CA LEU A 470 12.80 29.33 -10.39
C LEU A 470 12.14 28.03 -10.84
N LEU A 471 12.53 27.51 -11.98
CA LEU A 471 12.02 26.23 -12.48
C LEU A 471 12.86 25.08 -11.94
N THR A 472 12.23 23.94 -11.65
CA THR A 472 12.91 22.68 -11.40
C THR A 472 13.55 22.13 -12.69
N PRO A 473 14.43 21.10 -12.63
CA PRO A 473 14.98 20.47 -13.85
C PRO A 473 13.93 19.85 -14.77
N LYS A 474 12.66 19.80 -14.34
CA LYS A 474 11.52 19.30 -15.13
C LYS A 474 10.69 20.42 -15.74
N GLY A 475 11.14 21.68 -15.65
CA GLY A 475 10.44 22.85 -16.20
C GLY A 475 9.28 23.38 -15.34
N SER A 476 8.83 22.67 -14.31
CA SER A 476 7.80 23.20 -13.40
C SER A 476 8.38 24.16 -12.36
N PRO A 477 7.66 25.20 -11.89
CA PRO A 477 8.11 26.07 -10.81
C PRO A 477 8.55 25.29 -9.56
N TRP A 478 9.63 25.73 -8.94
CA TRP A 478 10.07 25.30 -7.62
C TRP A 478 9.09 25.88 -6.59
N ARG A 479 8.54 25.00 -5.75
CA ARG A 479 7.46 25.36 -4.85
C ARG A 479 7.42 24.49 -3.60
N ILE A 480 6.89 25.06 -2.51
CA ILE A 480 6.50 24.36 -1.30
C ILE A 480 5.03 24.68 -1.05
N HIS A 481 4.17 23.67 -1.12
CA HIS A 481 2.74 23.87 -0.88
C HIS A 481 2.47 24.35 0.55
N LEU A 482 1.52 25.27 0.71
CA LEU A 482 1.10 25.84 1.99
C LEU A 482 0.64 24.76 2.98
N LEU A 483 0.00 23.70 2.49
CA LEU A 483 -0.34 22.53 3.31
C LEU A 483 0.90 21.92 4.00
N ASN A 484 2.04 21.80 3.30
CA ASN A 484 3.27 21.28 3.90
C ASN A 484 3.89 22.26 4.90
N ILE A 485 3.64 23.56 4.73
CA ILE A 485 4.15 24.63 5.60
C ILE A 485 3.38 24.61 6.92
N CYS A 486 2.04 24.58 6.88
CA CYS A 486 1.20 24.58 8.09
C CYS A 486 1.30 23.30 8.93
N GLU A 487 1.57 22.13 8.33
CA GLU A 487 1.69 20.87 9.06
C GLU A 487 3.08 20.64 9.67
N ALA A 488 4.08 21.46 9.31
CA ALA A 488 5.46 21.28 9.72
C ALA A 488 5.83 22.30 10.81
N PRO A 489 6.11 21.86 12.05
CA PRO A 489 6.50 22.77 13.15
C PRO A 489 7.71 23.65 12.81
N ASP A 490 8.59 23.16 11.93
CA ASP A 490 9.80 23.87 11.49
C ASP A 490 9.52 25.10 10.62
N PHE A 491 8.32 25.24 10.06
CA PHE A 491 7.89 26.39 9.27
C PHE A 491 6.89 27.30 10.00
N GLN A 492 6.64 27.07 11.29
CA GLN A 492 5.61 27.82 12.02
C GLN A 492 5.83 29.34 11.97
N ALA A 493 7.08 29.79 12.13
CA ALA A 493 7.41 31.21 12.06
C ALA A 493 7.28 31.80 10.65
N GLU A 494 7.48 31.00 9.61
CA GLU A 494 7.25 31.40 8.22
C GLU A 494 5.75 31.43 7.90
N TYR A 495 4.99 30.45 8.38
CA TYR A 495 3.53 30.37 8.26
C TYR A 495 2.84 31.59 8.87
N GLU A 496 3.27 32.01 10.07
CA GLU A 496 2.78 33.21 10.76
C GLU A 496 3.10 34.52 10.02
N ARG A 497 4.19 34.55 9.24
CA ARG A 497 4.55 35.73 8.43
C ARG A 497 3.89 35.74 7.06
N MET A 498 3.60 34.58 6.48
CA MET A 498 3.03 34.45 5.13
C MET A 498 1.57 34.86 5.04
N LEU A 499 0.82 34.70 6.13
CA LEU A 499 -0.64 34.81 6.14
C LEU A 499 -1.11 35.86 7.13
N SER A 500 -2.34 36.35 6.94
CA SER A 500 -3.05 37.10 7.98
C SER A 500 -3.56 36.19 9.10
N ASP A 501 -3.90 36.76 10.27
CA ASP A 501 -4.52 36.01 11.37
C ASP A 501 -5.82 35.32 10.93
N LYS A 502 -6.62 36.00 10.10
CA LYS A 502 -7.87 35.45 9.57
C LYS A 502 -7.62 34.24 8.67
N GLU A 503 -6.70 34.35 7.71
CA GLU A 503 -6.38 33.22 6.82
C GLU A 503 -5.81 32.02 7.58
N ARG A 504 -4.99 32.26 8.62
CA ARG A 504 -4.52 31.18 9.50
C ARG A 504 -5.68 30.51 10.22
N ALA A 505 -6.57 31.29 10.83
CA ALA A 505 -7.74 30.77 11.52
C ALA A 505 -8.63 29.94 10.57
N ASP A 506 -8.84 30.40 9.33
CA ASP A 506 -9.62 29.68 8.32
C ASP A 506 -8.96 28.36 7.91
N ILE A 507 -7.63 28.35 7.72
CA ILE A 507 -6.86 27.15 7.42
C ILE A 507 -6.87 26.17 8.59
N ASP A 508 -6.64 26.65 9.82
CA ASP A 508 -6.63 25.80 11.02
C ASP A 508 -8.02 25.20 11.31
N ALA A 509 -9.08 25.98 11.11
CA ALA A 509 -10.45 25.50 11.19
C ALA A 509 -10.72 24.42 10.13
N PHE A 510 -10.28 24.63 8.89
CA PHE A 510 -10.37 23.62 7.83
C PHE A 510 -9.58 22.36 8.17
N LEU A 511 -8.31 22.47 8.59
CA LEU A 511 -7.48 21.31 8.93
C LEU A 511 -8.03 20.53 10.13
N THR A 512 -8.62 21.22 11.09
CA THR A 512 -9.29 20.61 12.24
C THR A 512 -10.51 19.79 11.79
N ARG A 513 -11.39 20.36 10.96
CA ARG A 513 -12.53 19.63 10.38
C ARG A 513 -12.06 18.46 9.52
N SER A 514 -11.04 18.70 8.68
CA SER A 514 -10.42 17.70 7.82
C SER A 514 -9.95 16.52 8.66
N ARG A 515 -9.23 16.71 9.78
CA ARG A 515 -8.74 15.64 10.67
C ARG A 515 -9.84 14.76 11.27
N GLN A 516 -11.04 15.30 11.44
CA GLN A 516 -12.19 14.57 11.96
C GLN A 516 -12.90 13.72 10.89
N HIS A 517 -12.64 13.99 9.61
CA HIS A 517 -13.29 13.27 8.52
C HIS A 517 -12.76 11.83 8.39
N PRO A 518 -13.60 10.80 8.21
CA PRO A 518 -13.16 9.40 8.11
C PRO A 518 -12.28 9.11 6.88
N GLY A 519 -12.33 9.98 5.87
CA GLY A 519 -11.47 9.94 4.68
C GLY A 519 -10.15 10.71 4.81
N HIS A 520 -9.90 11.35 5.95
CA HIS A 520 -8.72 12.16 6.19
C HIS A 520 -7.42 11.36 6.15
N TRP A 521 -6.34 12.07 5.85
CA TRP A 521 -5.00 11.52 5.85
C TRP A 521 -4.03 12.44 6.61
N GLU A 522 -3.31 11.86 7.57
CA GLU A 522 -2.58 12.61 8.61
C GLU A 522 -1.35 13.41 8.13
N ARG A 523 -0.67 13.05 7.03
CA ARG A 523 0.55 13.78 6.58
C ARG A 523 0.90 13.64 5.10
N ALA A 524 0.87 14.71 4.33
CA ALA A 524 1.36 14.69 2.96
C ALA A 524 2.83 14.20 2.89
N LYS A 525 3.08 13.07 2.19
CA LYS A 525 4.46 12.67 1.90
C LYS A 525 5.03 13.63 0.86
N HIS A 526 6.29 14.05 1.00
CA HIS A 526 6.95 15.02 0.09
C HIS A 526 6.93 14.67 -1.40
N ALA A 527 6.72 13.40 -1.75
CA ALA A 527 6.62 12.96 -3.13
C ALA A 527 5.19 13.01 -3.71
N SER A 528 4.19 13.36 -2.90
CA SER A 528 2.80 13.43 -3.33
C SER A 528 2.57 14.74 -4.08
N LYS A 529 1.83 14.70 -5.19
CA LYS A 529 1.41 15.91 -5.89
C LYS A 529 0.17 16.45 -5.19
N ILE A 530 0.19 17.72 -4.82
CA ILE A 530 -0.97 18.37 -4.22
C ILE A 530 -1.72 19.08 -5.34
N LEU A 531 -3.02 18.83 -5.42
CA LEU A 531 -3.96 19.46 -6.33
C LEU A 531 -4.86 20.38 -5.52
N ASN A 532 -4.92 21.65 -5.90
CA ASN A 532 -5.77 22.67 -5.29
C ASN A 532 -7.23 22.50 -5.72
N SER A 533 -7.46 21.85 -6.85
CA SER A 533 -8.78 21.47 -7.35
C SER A 533 -8.67 20.17 -8.13
N ILE A 534 -9.78 19.45 -8.24
CA ILE A 534 -9.84 18.20 -9.01
C ILE A 534 -9.60 18.43 -10.52
N HIS A 535 -9.81 19.65 -11.00
CA HIS A 535 -9.59 20.05 -12.39
C HIS A 535 -8.15 20.47 -12.68
N GLU A 536 -7.32 20.67 -11.65
CA GLU A 536 -5.95 21.12 -11.83
C GLU A 536 -5.16 20.09 -12.66
N PRO A 537 -4.60 20.48 -13.83
CA PRO A 537 -3.72 19.61 -14.60
C PRO A 537 -2.50 19.21 -13.79
N PHE A 538 -2.10 17.94 -13.89
CA PHE A 538 -0.91 17.45 -13.22
C PHE A 538 -0.11 16.49 -14.08
N LEU A 539 1.22 16.61 -13.98
CA LEU A 539 2.14 15.76 -14.73
C LEU A 539 2.08 14.31 -14.23
N VAL A 540 1.88 13.35 -15.11
CA VAL A 540 1.95 11.91 -14.82
C VAL A 540 3.15 11.31 -15.53
N ASN A 541 3.82 10.36 -14.88
CA ASN A 541 4.85 9.53 -15.50
C ASN A 541 4.27 8.11 -15.67
N PHE A 542 4.04 7.72 -16.91
CA PHE A 542 3.37 6.46 -17.24
C PHE A 542 4.21 5.22 -16.94
N LYS A 543 5.54 5.36 -16.82
CA LYS A 543 6.44 4.29 -16.33
C LYS A 543 6.27 4.00 -14.84
N LYS A 544 5.56 4.85 -14.08
CA LYS A 544 5.34 4.62 -12.64
C LYS A 544 4.08 3.79 -12.41
N GLY A 545 4.25 2.68 -11.71
CA GLY A 545 3.14 1.78 -11.35
C GLY A 545 2.19 2.36 -10.30
N SER A 546 2.53 3.45 -9.64
CA SER A 546 1.73 4.08 -8.59
C SER A 546 1.61 5.59 -8.80
N LEU A 547 0.39 6.11 -8.65
CA LEU A 547 0.10 7.53 -8.64
C LEU A 547 -0.41 7.93 -7.24
N HIS A 548 0.26 8.91 -6.62
CA HIS A 548 -0.05 9.42 -5.28
C HIS A 548 -0.34 10.91 -5.35
N LEU A 549 -1.59 11.28 -5.05
CA LEU A 549 -2.06 12.65 -5.06
C LEU A 549 -2.64 13.02 -3.69
N ILE A 550 -2.53 14.29 -3.35
CA ILE A 550 -3.29 14.94 -2.29
C ILE A 550 -4.23 15.92 -2.99
N LEU A 551 -5.51 15.84 -2.71
CA LEU A 551 -6.52 16.73 -3.24
C LEU A 551 -7.03 17.60 -2.10
N LEU A 552 -6.99 18.92 -2.30
CA LEU A 552 -7.63 19.89 -1.42
C LEU A 552 -9.11 19.95 -1.82
N ASP A 553 -9.90 19.04 -1.26
CA ASP A 553 -11.34 19.03 -1.45
C ASP A 553 -12.00 20.03 -0.47
N PRO A 554 -13.11 20.69 -0.84
CA PRO A 554 -13.75 21.67 0.03
C PRO A 554 -14.04 21.17 1.46
N ASP A 555 -14.33 19.88 1.61
CA ASP A 555 -14.72 19.31 2.90
C ASP A 555 -13.51 18.84 3.71
N TYR A 556 -12.48 18.29 3.05
CA TYR A 556 -11.29 17.75 3.72
C TYR A 556 -10.09 17.54 2.78
N VAL A 557 -8.91 17.31 3.36
CA VAL A 557 -7.71 16.91 2.62
C VAL A 557 -7.78 15.43 2.28
N ALA A 558 -7.97 15.12 1.00
CA ALA A 558 -8.13 13.76 0.53
C ALA A 558 -6.82 13.19 -0.05
N ARG A 559 -6.55 11.91 0.23
CA ARG A 559 -5.40 11.21 -0.35
C ARG A 559 -5.86 10.21 -1.40
N LEU A 560 -5.45 10.44 -2.65
CA LEU A 560 -5.74 9.57 -3.78
C LEU A 560 -4.54 8.66 -4.04
N ASN A 561 -4.69 7.35 -3.84
CA ASN A 561 -3.66 6.36 -4.12
C ASN A 561 -4.13 5.40 -5.21
N PHE A 562 -3.54 5.50 -6.40
CA PHE A 562 -3.80 4.58 -7.49
C PHE A 562 -2.61 3.64 -7.67
N PHE A 563 -2.67 2.47 -7.04
CA PHE A 563 -1.67 1.41 -7.20
C PHE A 563 -1.97 0.59 -8.45
N HIS A 564 -0.92 0.21 -9.18
CA HIS A 564 -1.01 -0.63 -10.37
C HIS A 564 -2.00 -0.08 -11.40
N TRP A 565 -2.10 1.26 -11.47
CA TRP A 565 -3.18 1.94 -12.15
C TRP A 565 -3.15 1.61 -13.65
N LEU A 566 -1.96 1.61 -14.27
CA LEU A 566 -1.75 1.16 -15.66
C LEU A 566 -0.97 -0.16 -15.83
N THR A 567 -0.47 -0.77 -14.75
CA THR A 567 0.27 -2.03 -14.90
C THR A 567 -0.63 -3.19 -15.30
N VAL A 568 -0.09 -4.06 -16.15
CA VAL A 568 -0.72 -5.30 -16.61
C VAL A 568 -0.33 -6.43 -15.66
N GLN A 569 -1.32 -7.07 -15.01
CA GLN A 569 -1.06 -8.25 -14.19
C GLN A 569 -1.41 -9.51 -14.99
N PRO A 570 -0.46 -10.44 -15.23
CA PRO A 570 -0.79 -11.73 -15.84
C PRO A 570 -1.70 -12.52 -14.89
N LYS A 571 -2.89 -12.93 -15.39
CA LYS A 571 -3.90 -13.60 -14.56
C LYS A 571 -3.53 -15.02 -14.08
N SER A 572 -2.44 -15.62 -14.58
CA SER A 572 -2.22 -17.07 -14.44
C SER A 572 -0.76 -17.53 -14.23
N GLY A 573 0.15 -16.64 -13.82
CA GLY A 573 1.52 -17.04 -13.46
C GLY A 573 1.64 -17.54 -12.00
N PRO A 574 2.36 -18.64 -11.73
CA PRO A 574 2.56 -19.16 -10.37
C PRO A 574 3.62 -18.34 -9.60
N ALA A 575 3.32 -17.07 -9.31
CA ALA A 575 3.86 -16.26 -8.21
C ALA A 575 3.40 -14.80 -8.43
N PRO A 576 2.47 -14.25 -7.62
CA PRO A 576 1.93 -12.89 -7.79
C PRO A 576 2.92 -11.74 -7.55
N TRP A 577 4.21 -12.01 -7.32
CA TRP A 577 5.13 -11.04 -6.70
C TRP A 577 6.46 -10.85 -7.42
N ASP A 578 6.72 -11.49 -8.57
CA ASP A 578 7.92 -11.16 -9.34
C ASP A 578 7.79 -9.74 -9.92
N PRO A 579 8.56 -8.75 -9.44
CA PRO A 579 8.49 -7.38 -9.94
C PRO A 579 8.84 -7.29 -11.42
N ALA A 580 9.65 -8.24 -11.94
CA ALA A 580 10.02 -8.31 -13.35
C ALA A 580 8.85 -8.72 -14.26
N MET A 581 7.77 -9.29 -13.73
CA MET A 581 6.56 -9.61 -14.49
C MET A 581 5.60 -8.44 -14.68
N TYR A 582 5.80 -7.32 -13.99
CA TYR A 582 5.02 -6.10 -14.23
C TYR A 582 5.66 -5.33 -15.39
N SER A 583 5.24 -5.63 -16.62
CA SER A 583 5.50 -4.71 -17.70
C SER A 583 4.65 -3.45 -17.53
N HIS A 584 5.29 -2.30 -17.69
CA HIS A 584 4.61 -1.02 -17.87
C HIS A 584 4.45 -0.84 -19.37
N PRO A 585 3.29 -1.14 -19.96
CA PRO A 585 3.11 -1.07 -21.41
C PRO A 585 3.09 0.38 -21.93
N TYR A 586 3.28 1.35 -21.04
CA TYR A 586 3.23 2.77 -21.29
C TYR A 586 4.49 3.43 -20.76
N SER A 587 5.02 4.34 -21.57
CA SER A 587 6.12 5.21 -21.22
C SER A 587 5.75 6.68 -21.48
N GLY A 588 6.72 7.57 -21.42
CA GLY A 588 6.49 9.01 -21.51
C GLY A 588 5.95 9.67 -20.23
N LYS A 589 5.74 10.98 -20.34
CA LYS A 589 5.16 11.84 -19.31
C LYS A 589 4.19 12.82 -19.97
N ALA A 590 3.01 12.99 -19.40
CA ALA A 590 2.01 13.94 -19.92
C ALA A 590 1.34 14.70 -18.80
N PHE A 591 0.85 15.90 -19.10
CA PHE A 591 -0.17 16.53 -18.28
C PHE A 591 -1.49 15.80 -18.46
N VAL A 592 -2.13 15.49 -17.34
CA VAL A 592 -3.47 14.91 -17.30
C VAL A 592 -4.32 15.69 -16.32
N HIS A 593 -5.63 15.55 -16.41
CA HIS A 593 -6.55 16.01 -15.36
C HIS A 593 -7.64 14.95 -15.15
N PHE A 594 -8.41 15.12 -14.08
CA PHE A 594 -9.57 14.26 -13.86
C PHE A 594 -10.73 14.63 -14.77
N ASP A 595 -11.43 13.60 -15.23
CA ASP A 595 -12.66 13.71 -15.99
C ASP A 595 -13.65 12.64 -15.52
N VAL A 596 -14.86 12.61 -16.05
CA VAL A 596 -15.90 11.65 -15.73
C VAL A 596 -16.37 10.89 -16.97
N VAL A 597 -16.61 9.60 -16.80
CA VAL A 597 -17.09 8.72 -17.87
C VAL A 597 -18.22 7.84 -17.39
N TYR A 598 -19.18 7.56 -18.27
CA TYR A 598 -20.18 6.54 -18.00
C TYR A 598 -19.56 5.15 -18.15
N SER A 599 -19.69 4.36 -17.09
CA SER A 599 -19.29 2.96 -17.09
C SER A 599 -20.53 2.09 -17.01
N GLN A 600 -20.92 1.48 -18.15
CA GLN A 600 -22.01 0.52 -18.19
C GLN A 600 -21.46 -0.90 -17.94
N ARG A 601 -21.96 -1.57 -16.91
CA ARG A 601 -21.79 -3.03 -16.78
C ARG A 601 -22.97 -3.71 -17.45
N LYS A 602 -22.74 -4.89 -18.04
CA LYS A 602 -23.84 -5.73 -18.58
C LYS A 602 -24.91 -5.87 -17.50
N ASN A 603 -26.13 -5.44 -17.81
CA ASN A 603 -27.32 -5.50 -16.95
C ASN A 603 -27.31 -4.60 -15.70
N ALA A 604 -26.50 -3.54 -15.66
CA ALA A 604 -26.55 -2.54 -14.58
C ALA A 604 -26.82 -1.15 -15.17
N ALA A 605 -27.43 -0.28 -14.36
CA ALA A 605 -27.54 1.14 -14.69
C ALA A 605 -26.14 1.74 -14.94
N PRO A 606 -26.01 2.71 -15.87
CA PRO A 606 -24.77 3.44 -16.06
C PRO A 606 -24.32 4.07 -14.73
N ILE A 607 -23.02 3.95 -14.42
CA ILE A 607 -22.44 4.57 -13.24
C ILE A 607 -21.34 5.52 -13.72
N LEU A 608 -21.41 6.79 -13.32
CA LEU A 608 -20.34 7.75 -13.54
C LEU A 608 -19.11 7.33 -12.74
N LYS A 609 -17.95 7.33 -13.41
CA LYS A 609 -16.68 7.03 -12.78
C LYS A 609 -15.64 8.09 -13.12
N PRO A 610 -14.75 8.40 -12.17
CA PRO A 610 -13.58 9.19 -12.48
C PRO A 610 -12.67 8.48 -13.47
N ALA A 611 -12.23 9.23 -14.47
CA ALA A 611 -11.21 8.87 -15.42
C ALA A 611 -10.11 9.93 -15.43
N LEU A 612 -9.05 9.69 -16.20
CA LEU A 612 -8.04 10.70 -16.50
C LEU A 612 -8.11 11.00 -17.98
N ARG A 613 -7.97 12.28 -18.34
CA ARG A 613 -7.82 12.73 -19.73
C ARG A 613 -6.41 13.24 -19.94
N LEU A 614 -5.80 12.82 -21.04
CA LEU A 614 -4.47 13.28 -21.45
C LEU A 614 -4.61 14.63 -22.14
N LEU A 615 -3.88 15.62 -21.64
CA LEU A 615 -3.91 16.97 -22.19
C LEU A 615 -2.77 17.17 -23.19
N GLU A 616 -1.53 16.98 -22.73
CA GLU A 616 -0.33 17.29 -23.52
C GLU A 616 0.84 16.40 -23.08
N TRP A 617 1.59 15.86 -24.04
CA TRP A 617 2.82 15.13 -23.79
C TRP A 617 3.99 16.08 -23.48
N VAL A 618 4.63 15.85 -22.34
CA VAL A 618 5.89 16.51 -21.97
C VAL A 618 7.09 15.67 -22.43
N GLU A 619 6.98 14.35 -22.33
CA GLU A 619 7.92 13.39 -22.92
C GLU A 619 7.08 12.37 -23.70
N PRO A 620 7.24 12.25 -25.02
CA PRO A 620 6.42 11.35 -25.83
C PRO A 620 6.64 9.89 -25.41
N PRO A 621 5.66 9.01 -25.65
CA PRO A 621 5.81 7.58 -25.41
C PRO A 621 6.86 6.98 -26.37
N ASN A 622 7.49 5.89 -25.95
CA ASN A 622 8.38 5.09 -26.76
C ASN A 622 7.58 4.46 -27.92
N PRO A 623 8.05 4.54 -29.18
CA PRO A 623 7.43 3.85 -30.31
C PRO A 623 7.19 2.35 -30.09
N ASP A 624 7.97 1.69 -29.23
CA ASP A 624 7.83 0.27 -28.89
C ASP A 624 6.80 -0.03 -27.79
N ASP A 625 6.12 0.99 -27.25
CA ASP A 625 5.06 0.78 -26.28
C ASP A 625 3.91 -0.04 -26.91
N ILE A 626 3.36 -0.99 -26.14
CA ILE A 626 2.29 -1.90 -26.62
C ILE A 626 1.02 -1.12 -27.01
N ALA A 627 0.87 0.08 -26.47
CA ALA A 627 -0.36 0.84 -26.43
C ALA A 627 -0.04 2.34 -26.39
N PHE A 628 -0.71 3.14 -27.25
CA PHE A 628 -0.40 4.55 -27.46
C PHE A 628 -1.55 5.44 -26.96
N GLN A 629 -1.22 6.47 -26.18
CA GLN A 629 -2.21 7.46 -25.70
C GLN A 629 -2.20 8.69 -26.60
N LYS A 630 -3.38 9.19 -26.95
CA LYS A 630 -3.54 10.41 -27.74
C LYS A 630 -3.90 11.60 -26.86
N GLU A 631 -3.39 12.78 -27.22
CA GLU A 631 -3.78 14.05 -26.60
C GLU A 631 -5.26 14.35 -26.82
N GLY A 632 -5.89 14.94 -25.81
CA GLY A 632 -7.33 15.17 -25.77
C GLY A 632 -8.16 13.92 -25.45
N GLU A 633 -7.62 12.70 -25.50
CA GLU A 633 -8.36 11.48 -25.23
C GLU A 633 -8.28 11.03 -23.76
N LEU A 634 -9.23 10.18 -23.37
CA LEU A 634 -9.21 9.53 -22.06
C LEU A 634 -8.08 8.50 -22.00
N VAL A 635 -7.36 8.49 -20.88
CA VAL A 635 -6.27 7.57 -20.64
C VAL A 635 -6.78 6.14 -20.72
N GLN A 636 -6.19 5.35 -21.61
CA GLN A 636 -6.48 3.95 -21.83
C GLN A 636 -5.58 3.05 -20.97
N LYS A 637 -6.05 1.84 -20.70
CA LYS A 637 -5.33 0.76 -20.04
C LYS A 637 -5.43 -0.51 -20.89
N TRP A 638 -4.30 -1.17 -21.11
CA TRP A 638 -4.21 -2.44 -21.82
C TRP A 638 -4.84 -3.58 -20.99
N ASP A 639 -5.84 -4.25 -21.57
CA ASP A 639 -6.41 -5.48 -21.01
C ASP A 639 -5.69 -6.69 -21.65
N PRO A 640 -4.82 -7.40 -20.91
CA PRO A 640 -4.05 -8.50 -21.47
C PRO A 640 -4.92 -9.70 -21.90
N VAL A 641 -6.13 -9.83 -21.35
CA VAL A 641 -7.02 -10.96 -21.66
C VAL A 641 -7.71 -10.75 -22.98
N GLN A 642 -8.17 -9.53 -23.22
CA GLN A 642 -8.87 -9.15 -24.44
C GLN A 642 -7.90 -8.67 -25.53
N ARG A 643 -6.63 -8.41 -25.17
CA ARG A 643 -5.59 -7.80 -26.04
C ARG A 643 -6.11 -6.52 -26.69
N GLN A 644 -6.74 -5.68 -25.88
CA GLN A 644 -7.31 -4.41 -26.33
C GLN A 644 -7.13 -3.33 -25.26
N GLU A 645 -7.12 -2.08 -25.71
CA GLU A 645 -7.15 -0.91 -24.85
C GLU A 645 -8.56 -0.67 -24.30
N ARG A 646 -8.65 -0.20 -23.05
CA ARG A 646 -9.90 0.16 -22.40
C ARG A 646 -9.69 1.39 -21.54
N VAL A 647 -10.67 2.29 -21.51
CA VAL A 647 -10.60 3.51 -20.69
C VAL A 647 -10.27 3.14 -19.24
N TRP A 648 -9.22 3.77 -18.73
CA TRP A 648 -8.88 3.66 -17.34
C TRP A 648 -9.93 4.39 -16.51
N VAL A 649 -10.50 3.69 -15.53
CA VAL A 649 -11.43 4.26 -14.56
C VAL A 649 -10.99 3.90 -13.16
N ALA A 650 -11.18 4.82 -12.21
CA ALA A 650 -10.96 4.53 -10.81
C ALA A 650 -11.87 3.35 -10.38
N LYS A 651 -11.27 2.27 -9.85
CA LYS A 651 -12.02 1.05 -9.48
C LYS A 651 -13.06 1.30 -8.39
N ASN A 652 -12.78 2.23 -7.49
CA ASN A 652 -13.67 2.65 -6.42
C ASN A 652 -13.98 4.14 -6.63
N PRO A 653 -15.22 4.53 -6.92
CA PRO A 653 -15.58 5.93 -7.13
C PRO A 653 -15.35 6.76 -5.85
N LYS A 654 -15.49 6.15 -4.66
CA LYS A 654 -15.19 6.77 -3.35
C LYS A 654 -13.71 7.10 -3.12
N VAL A 655 -12.87 6.91 -4.13
CA VAL A 655 -11.49 7.39 -4.08
C VAL A 655 -11.47 8.91 -4.17
N ILE A 656 -12.35 9.50 -4.97
CA ILE A 656 -12.52 10.96 -5.02
C ILE A 656 -13.58 11.36 -4.00
N PRO A 657 -13.36 12.42 -3.20
CA PRO A 657 -14.38 12.97 -2.31
C PRO A 657 -15.64 13.38 -3.07
N ASP A 658 -16.79 13.30 -2.40
CA ASP A 658 -18.08 13.51 -3.06
C ASP A 658 -18.25 14.96 -3.57
N ALA A 659 -17.73 15.97 -2.85
CA ALA A 659 -17.77 17.36 -3.29
C ALA A 659 -17.00 17.58 -4.61
N SER A 660 -15.72 17.17 -4.67
CA SER A 660 -14.93 17.20 -5.90
C SER A 660 -15.54 16.37 -7.03
N PHE A 661 -16.12 15.21 -6.73
CA PHE A 661 -16.76 14.37 -7.75
C PHE A 661 -18.01 15.05 -8.33
N ARG A 662 -18.84 15.68 -7.50
CA ARG A 662 -19.99 16.48 -7.94
C ARG A 662 -19.54 17.64 -8.84
N GLN A 663 -18.44 18.31 -8.49
CA GLN A 663 -17.88 19.38 -9.31
C GLN A 663 -17.51 18.88 -10.72
N LEU A 664 -16.82 17.73 -10.83
CA LEU A 664 -16.51 17.12 -12.13
C LEU A 664 -17.75 16.84 -12.98
N VAL A 665 -18.84 16.36 -12.35
CA VAL A 665 -20.09 16.03 -13.05
C VAL A 665 -20.82 17.27 -13.54
N LEU A 666 -20.88 18.32 -12.71
CA LEU A 666 -21.52 19.59 -13.07
C LEU A 666 -20.82 20.23 -14.27
N GLU A 667 -19.48 20.29 -14.23
CA GLU A 667 -18.71 20.90 -15.32
C GLU A 667 -18.82 20.12 -16.63
N ARG A 668 -18.82 18.77 -16.57
CA ARG A 668 -19.03 17.96 -17.77
C ARG A 668 -20.40 18.18 -18.38
N SER A 669 -21.42 18.39 -17.54
CA SER A 669 -22.78 18.67 -18.00
C SER A 669 -22.86 20.04 -18.68
N ALA A 670 -22.23 21.07 -18.11
CA ALA A 670 -22.17 22.40 -18.71
C ALA A 670 -21.44 22.40 -20.07
N VAL A 671 -20.31 21.68 -20.19
CA VAL A 671 -19.60 21.55 -21.47
C VAL A 671 -20.49 20.90 -22.53
N ALA A 672 -21.20 19.81 -22.19
CA ALA A 672 -22.07 19.09 -23.12
C ALA A 672 -23.24 19.95 -23.63
N GLU A 673 -23.76 20.87 -22.81
CA GLU A 673 -24.78 21.84 -23.22
C GLU A 673 -24.23 22.87 -24.21
N THR A 674 -23.01 23.38 -23.97
CA THR A 674 -22.40 24.41 -24.83
C THR A 674 -21.89 23.88 -26.18
N THR A 675 -21.34 22.66 -26.23
CA THR A 675 -20.72 22.13 -27.46
C THR A 675 -21.73 21.47 -28.42
N GLY A 676 -22.99 21.32 -28.01
CA GLY A 676 -24.01 20.65 -28.82
C GLY A 676 -23.71 19.17 -29.11
N GLU A 677 -22.76 18.55 -28.40
CA GLU A 677 -22.32 17.15 -28.57
C GLU A 677 -23.40 16.08 -28.28
N SER A 678 -24.66 16.48 -28.11
CA SER A 678 -25.82 15.60 -27.86
C SER A 678 -26.16 14.59 -28.98
N GLY A 679 -25.42 14.56 -30.10
CA GLY A 679 -25.74 13.77 -31.30
C GLY A 679 -25.12 12.37 -31.42
N GLY A 680 -24.23 11.95 -30.52
CA GLY A 680 -23.58 10.63 -30.58
C GLY A 680 -24.35 9.53 -29.84
N LYS A 681 -24.64 8.39 -30.50
CA LYS A 681 -25.38 7.21 -29.96
C LYS A 681 -24.85 6.60 -28.65
N GLN A 682 -23.77 7.11 -28.04
CA GLN A 682 -23.20 6.63 -26.78
C GLN A 682 -23.41 7.56 -25.55
N ASP A 683 -23.90 8.80 -25.72
CA ASP A 683 -23.87 9.80 -24.62
C ASP A 683 -25.24 10.32 -24.13
N ALA A 684 -26.35 9.70 -24.53
CA ALA A 684 -27.68 10.00 -23.98
C ALA A 684 -27.86 9.30 -22.62
N PRO A 685 -27.69 9.98 -21.44
CA PRO A 685 -28.69 10.92 -20.93
C PRO A 685 -28.16 11.95 -19.89
N PHE A 686 -27.61 13.11 -20.27
CA PHE A 686 -27.22 14.14 -19.29
C PHE A 686 -28.41 14.92 -18.69
N ALA A 687 -29.51 15.07 -19.43
CA ALA A 687 -30.67 15.88 -19.03
C ALA A 687 -31.48 15.36 -17.80
N SER A 688 -31.08 14.27 -17.15
CA SER A 688 -31.77 13.70 -15.97
C SER A 688 -30.97 13.77 -14.65
N LEU A 689 -29.80 14.41 -14.67
CA LEU A 689 -28.80 14.36 -13.59
C LEU A 689 -29.22 15.05 -12.28
N GLU A 690 -30.06 16.09 -12.32
CA GLU A 690 -30.54 16.75 -11.09
C GLU A 690 -31.27 15.79 -10.14
N ARG A 691 -31.93 14.75 -10.67
CA ARG A 691 -32.65 13.75 -9.85
C ARG A 691 -31.75 12.63 -9.30
N LEU A 692 -30.53 12.45 -9.83
CA LEU A 692 -29.60 11.40 -9.43
C LEU A 692 -28.60 11.85 -8.37
N THR A 693 -28.25 13.14 -8.35
CA THR A 693 -27.39 13.75 -7.31
C THR A 693 -28.01 13.65 -5.91
N ILE A 694 -29.33 13.53 -5.81
CA ILE A 694 -30.09 13.37 -4.55
C ILE A 694 -29.99 11.93 -3.98
N ARG A 695 -29.50 10.94 -4.75
CA ARG A 695 -29.42 9.52 -4.34
C ARG A 695 -28.00 8.98 -4.10
N ILE A 696 -26.95 9.77 -4.33
CA ILE A 696 -25.54 9.47 -3.96
C ILE A 696 -25.27 10.12 -2.62
#